data_AF-A0A3Q0IRL4-F1
#
_entry.id   AF-A0A3Q0IRL4-F1
#
_cell.length_a   1.000
_cell.length_b   1.000
_cell.length_c   1.000
_cell.angle_alpha   90.00
_cell.angle_beta   90.00
_cell.angle_gamma   90.00
#
_symmetry.space_group_name_H-M   'P 1'
#
loop_
_entity.id
_entity.type
_entity.pdbx_description
1 polymer ?
#
loop_
_entity_poly.entity_id
_entity_poly.type
_entity_poly.pdbx_seq_one_letter_code
_entity_poly.pdbx_strand_id
1 'polypeptide(L)'
;MIHGYFSDEGKRQEDIVFLRNLNDHNYRLTTARVFLSLEHILLALRQLGKFHACSYILKGLDRKQFMAKMSSLKDIRVWMAKNSSPYYTFCTACAARAVAYVEGIPEYQNKLSNLKEYIAHISERLPLIFKPNEKMSVLCHGDLTRNNMLFKYADAVPNLDTSITESNDEKLCKETSHPRLNTTETPTDVKFIDWADVVYATPVLDLALFLFLSTSQQLRSTHWDTMIQTYYASLRSETDKFQVAVPSYEDICDEFKDNCMLAFFVSSFFLPQMMTKPKERCDWINKSEEENMKEMLECGGAPASKATGEVLMHMIDRGFIGGNIKKNIAYFMPAIHSQTLSERVWRKKAPPSIFRPSERTRSKATHIPARRSDRPSSVGKMNGTNAEEDLPYQRSLKHIVSLVPKLKQELSVNGKKCLPVEFTHEQIEVKKPILKMNDSRIAYISNQVMPLLKQKLPNIKSIKFEPTLDKKAQDNFQSAAIFGELIIEYEGKDEDHTGENKRFDGKELHTESTKSGFKYLASLEEYKDKLDNVRQFLANPAEWFPRLFEVNDRTSVLCHGDFCRNNMFFKYEDSGRPVNVKFFDMATIIHASPVLDIAFFLYLNTGQDQRVQHWDQMIHSYYDSLKQTCESCHHTVEFPTYEEILDEFKPKAMLGYLSCSFFLPVMMQKVQEDRSKWGKLNDEEIIQLRLSTSGEEGTKAVGEILKHIIDNGFM
;
A
#
# COMPACT_ATOMS: atom_id res chain seq x y z
N MET A 1 -20.06 -21.70 9.54
CA MET A 1 -18.80 -22.30 9.06
C MET A 1 -19.14 -23.43 8.11
N ILE A 2 -18.46 -23.51 6.98
CA ILE A 2 -18.45 -24.70 6.10
C ILE A 2 -17.09 -25.38 6.30
N HIS A 3 -17.05 -26.70 6.07
CA HIS A 3 -15.90 -27.56 6.29
C HIS A 3 -15.14 -27.78 4.98
N GLY A 4 -13.82 -27.57 5.00
CA GLY A 4 -12.90 -27.94 3.91
C GLY A 4 -11.85 -28.93 4.41
N TYR A 5 -11.39 -29.82 3.54
CA TYR A 5 -10.32 -30.77 3.82
C TYR A 5 -9.01 -30.31 3.20
N PHE A 6 -7.91 -30.41 3.94
CA PHE A 6 -6.56 -30.13 3.46
C PHE A 6 -5.84 -31.44 3.12
N SER A 7 -5.39 -31.61 1.88
CA SER A 7 -4.58 -32.75 1.43
C SER A 7 -3.15 -32.31 1.14
N ASP A 8 -2.18 -32.81 1.92
CA ASP A 8 -0.79 -32.32 1.95
C ASP A 8 0.09 -32.81 0.76
N GLU A 9 -0.52 -33.31 -0.33
CA GLU A 9 0.17 -33.96 -1.46
C GLU A 9 0.38 -33.04 -2.68
N GLY A 10 1.09 -31.94 -2.46
CA GLY A 10 1.96 -31.29 -3.46
C GLY A 10 1.32 -30.61 -4.70
N LYS A 11 0.01 -30.77 -4.95
CA LYS A 11 -0.71 -30.13 -6.06
C LYS A 11 -1.61 -29.01 -5.54
N ARG A 12 -1.35 -27.77 -5.98
CA ARG A 12 -2.29 -26.65 -5.78
C ARG A 12 -3.48 -26.84 -6.72
N GLN A 13 -4.66 -27.17 -6.18
CA GLN A 13 -5.92 -27.13 -6.92
C GLN A 13 -7.01 -26.44 -6.07
N GLU A 14 -7.47 -25.28 -6.53
CA GLU A 14 -8.86 -24.81 -6.46
C GLU A 14 -9.62 -25.00 -5.11
N ASP A 15 -9.14 -24.37 -4.04
CA ASP A 15 -9.88 -24.21 -2.78
C ASP A 15 -11.08 -23.23 -2.93
N ILE A 16 -12.21 -23.69 -3.46
CA ILE A 16 -13.43 -22.86 -3.61
C ILE A 16 -14.19 -22.78 -2.27
N VAL A 17 -13.99 -21.70 -1.52
CA VAL A 17 -14.67 -21.45 -0.24
C VAL A 17 -16.06 -20.83 -0.45
N PHE A 18 -17.10 -21.67 -0.44
CA PHE A 18 -18.48 -21.18 -0.40
C PHE A 18 -18.81 -20.57 0.97
N LEU A 19 -19.00 -19.25 1.01
CA LEU A 19 -19.53 -18.54 2.17
C LEU A 19 -21.00 -18.18 1.94
N ARG A 20 -21.85 -18.40 2.94
CA ARG A 20 -23.25 -17.94 2.91
C ARG A 20 -23.28 -16.44 3.16
N ASN A 21 -24.00 -15.70 2.32
CA ASN A 21 -24.36 -14.31 2.61
C ASN A 21 -25.13 -14.21 3.94
N LEU A 22 -24.66 -13.36 4.86
CA LEU A 22 -25.29 -13.18 6.18
C LEU A 22 -26.25 -11.97 6.21
N ASN A 23 -26.26 -11.14 5.17
CA ASN A 23 -27.21 -10.03 5.03
C ASN A 23 -28.65 -10.57 4.98
N ASP A 24 -28.87 -11.69 4.27
CA ASP A 24 -30.15 -12.41 4.16
C ASP A 24 -30.69 -12.93 5.51
N HIS A 25 -29.86 -12.92 6.55
CA HIS A 25 -30.20 -13.34 7.91
C HIS A 25 -30.25 -12.14 8.89
N ASN A 26 -30.29 -10.91 8.38
CA ASN A 26 -30.26 -9.62 9.08
C ASN A 26 -28.99 -9.38 9.91
N TYR A 27 -27.82 -9.84 9.45
CA TYR A 27 -26.53 -9.37 9.95
C TYR A 27 -25.98 -8.29 9.01
N ARG A 28 -25.33 -7.26 9.56
CA ARG A 28 -24.66 -6.22 8.77
C ARG A 28 -23.47 -5.63 9.52
N LEU A 29 -22.65 -4.84 8.84
CA LEU A 29 -21.66 -4.00 9.52
C LEU A 29 -22.36 -3.00 10.45
N THR A 30 -21.71 -2.70 11.57
CA THR A 30 -22.15 -1.67 12.51
C THR A 30 -21.96 -0.26 11.94
N THR A 31 -22.96 0.61 12.18
CA THR A 31 -23.05 2.01 11.70
C THR A 31 -22.05 2.94 12.40
N ALA A 32 -21.47 2.52 13.52
CA ALA A 32 -20.48 3.31 14.26
C ALA A 32 -19.22 3.56 13.42
N ARG A 33 -18.77 4.83 13.29
CA ARG A 33 -17.63 5.18 12.41
C ARG A 33 -16.28 4.67 12.92
N VAL A 34 -16.02 4.67 14.23
CA VAL A 34 -14.71 4.31 14.82
C VAL A 34 -14.86 3.37 16.01
N PHE A 35 -15.46 3.83 17.11
CA PHE A 35 -15.62 3.07 18.35
C PHE A 35 -17.03 2.52 18.51
N LEU A 36 -17.16 1.35 19.12
CA LEU A 36 -18.42 0.64 19.35
C LEU A 36 -19.03 1.00 20.72
N SER A 37 -20.33 0.75 20.87
CA SER A 37 -21.01 0.85 22.17
C SER A 37 -20.63 -0.32 23.09
N LEU A 38 -20.89 -0.18 24.40
CA LEU A 38 -20.55 -1.22 25.37
C LEU A 38 -21.27 -2.55 25.06
N GLU A 39 -22.52 -2.48 24.57
CA GLU A 39 -23.36 -3.63 24.24
C GLU A 39 -22.73 -4.45 23.10
N HIS A 40 -22.23 -3.79 22.06
CA HIS A 40 -21.50 -4.41 20.95
C HIS A 40 -20.22 -5.10 21.44
N ILE A 41 -19.44 -4.42 22.30
CA ILE A 41 -18.19 -4.96 22.85
C ILE A 41 -18.47 -6.19 23.73
N LEU A 42 -19.44 -6.11 24.65
CA LEU A 42 -19.78 -7.23 25.54
C LEU A 42 -20.38 -8.42 24.77
N LEU A 43 -21.12 -8.19 23.69
CA LEU A 43 -21.60 -9.27 22.82
C LEU A 43 -20.46 -9.96 22.07
N ALA A 44 -19.56 -9.19 21.46
CA ALA A 44 -18.37 -9.71 20.79
C ALA A 44 -17.45 -10.49 21.74
N LEU A 45 -17.21 -9.99 22.95
CA LEU A 45 -16.37 -10.65 23.96
C LEU A 45 -16.96 -11.98 24.44
N ARG A 46 -18.29 -12.11 24.54
CA ARG A 46 -18.94 -13.42 24.79
C ARG A 46 -18.68 -14.38 23.62
N GLN A 47 -18.89 -13.94 22.39
CA GLN A 47 -18.68 -14.79 21.21
C GLN A 47 -17.21 -15.20 21.03
N LEU A 48 -16.26 -14.32 21.38
CA LEU A 48 -14.83 -14.62 21.45
C LEU A 48 -14.50 -15.62 22.56
N GLY A 49 -15.08 -15.46 23.75
CA GLY A 49 -14.93 -16.43 24.86
C GLY A 49 -15.37 -17.83 24.46
N LYS A 50 -16.51 -17.96 23.75
CA LYS A 50 -16.98 -19.24 23.18
C LYS A 50 -16.01 -19.81 22.14
N PHE A 51 -15.48 -18.98 21.25
CA PHE A 51 -14.54 -19.41 20.22
C PHE A 51 -13.22 -19.92 20.83
N HIS A 52 -12.64 -19.16 21.75
CA HIS A 52 -11.43 -19.57 22.48
C HIS A 52 -11.66 -20.81 23.35
N ALA A 53 -12.85 -21.00 23.93
CA ALA A 53 -13.20 -22.21 24.68
C ALA A 53 -13.08 -23.48 23.82
N CYS A 54 -13.46 -23.42 22.54
CA CYS A 54 -13.33 -24.55 21.62
C CYS A 54 -11.87 -25.05 21.52
N SER A 55 -10.89 -24.16 21.62
CA SER A 55 -9.47 -24.54 21.60
C SER A 55 -9.03 -25.31 22.85
N TYR A 56 -9.58 -24.96 24.02
CA TYR A 56 -9.35 -25.73 25.24
C TYR A 56 -10.07 -27.06 25.20
N ILE A 57 -11.35 -27.07 24.80
CA ILE A 57 -12.17 -28.29 24.69
C ILE A 57 -11.51 -29.30 23.75
N LEU A 58 -11.08 -28.89 22.56
CA LEU A 58 -10.39 -29.77 21.61
C LEU A 58 -9.04 -30.27 22.15
N LYS A 59 -8.27 -29.44 22.88
CA LYS A 59 -7.05 -29.88 23.58
C LYS A 59 -7.33 -30.90 24.68
N GLY A 60 -8.46 -30.79 25.39
CA GLY A 60 -8.87 -31.75 26.40
C GLY A 60 -9.33 -33.09 25.82
N LEU A 61 -9.99 -33.07 24.66
CA LEU A 61 -10.52 -34.26 23.99
C LEU A 61 -9.46 -35.04 23.21
N ASP A 62 -8.69 -34.39 22.33
CA ASP A 62 -7.56 -35.00 21.62
C ASP A 62 -6.42 -33.97 21.44
N ARG A 63 -5.63 -33.84 22.50
CA ARG A 63 -4.40 -33.05 22.52
C ARG A 63 -3.46 -33.36 21.34
N LYS A 64 -3.31 -34.63 20.94
CA LYS A 64 -2.32 -35.03 19.94
C LYS A 64 -2.73 -34.55 18.55
N GLN A 65 -3.97 -34.80 18.17
CA GLN A 65 -4.51 -34.35 16.88
C GLN A 65 -4.69 -32.82 16.84
N PHE A 66 -5.10 -32.20 17.94
CA PHE A 66 -5.18 -30.74 18.03
C PHE A 66 -3.82 -30.10 17.80
N MET A 67 -2.78 -30.50 18.54
CA MET A 67 -1.44 -29.92 18.38
C MET A 67 -0.84 -30.18 17.00
N ALA A 68 -1.13 -31.33 16.38
CA ALA A 68 -0.75 -31.59 14.99
C ALA A 68 -1.39 -30.57 14.02
N LYS A 69 -2.71 -30.34 14.12
CA LYS A 69 -3.44 -29.36 13.31
C LYS A 69 -3.01 -27.91 13.55
N MET A 70 -2.64 -27.55 14.79
CA MET A 70 -2.12 -26.21 15.08
C MET A 70 -0.69 -26.01 14.52
N SER A 71 0.12 -27.07 14.49
CA SER A 71 1.51 -27.00 14.01
C SER A 71 1.63 -26.79 12.49
N SER A 72 0.56 -27.06 11.71
CA SER A 72 0.51 -26.79 10.26
C SER A 72 0.08 -25.36 9.89
N LEU A 73 -0.39 -24.55 10.85
CA LEU A 73 -0.81 -23.16 10.60
C LEU A 73 0.41 -22.28 10.26
N LYS A 74 0.27 -21.44 9.23
CA LYS A 74 1.33 -20.55 8.72
C LYS A 74 0.86 -19.10 8.77
N ASP A 75 1.13 -18.42 9.87
CA ASP A 75 0.85 -16.98 10.04
C ASP A 75 1.88 -16.14 9.26
N ILE A 76 1.38 -15.22 8.41
CA ILE A 76 2.22 -14.36 7.56
C ILE A 76 2.99 -13.29 8.35
N ARG A 77 2.46 -12.83 9.49
CA ARG A 77 3.07 -11.85 10.40
C ARG A 77 4.19 -12.48 11.22
N VAL A 78 4.08 -13.76 11.56
CA VAL A 78 5.20 -14.57 12.11
C VAL A 78 6.35 -14.64 11.11
N TRP A 79 6.04 -14.80 9.81
CA TRP A 79 7.05 -14.74 8.76
C TRP A 79 7.61 -13.32 8.58
N MET A 80 6.76 -12.28 8.51
CA MET A 80 7.20 -10.89 8.36
C MET A 80 8.08 -10.45 9.53
N ALA A 81 7.69 -10.72 10.78
CA ALA A 81 8.53 -10.41 11.94
C ALA A 81 9.90 -11.12 11.83
N LYS A 82 9.94 -12.41 11.50
CA LYS A 82 11.21 -13.15 11.40
C LYS A 82 12.11 -12.72 10.23
N ASN A 83 11.60 -12.06 9.19
CA ASN A 83 12.32 -11.85 7.93
C ASN A 83 12.30 -10.41 7.35
N SER A 84 11.51 -9.49 7.89
CA SER A 84 11.26 -8.15 7.31
C SER A 84 11.74 -7.01 8.21
N SER A 85 12.83 -6.35 7.80
CA SER A 85 13.27 -5.08 8.41
C SER A 85 12.23 -3.95 8.26
N PRO A 86 11.56 -3.76 7.09
CA PRO A 86 10.46 -2.79 6.96
C PRO A 86 9.36 -2.93 8.00
N TYR A 87 8.99 -4.15 8.40
CA TYR A 87 7.95 -4.39 9.42
C TYR A 87 8.30 -3.75 10.79
N TYR A 88 9.58 -3.77 11.16
CA TYR A 88 10.05 -3.14 12.40
C TYR A 88 10.16 -1.62 12.32
N THR A 89 10.60 -1.11 11.16
CA THR A 89 10.57 0.33 10.86
C THR A 89 9.13 0.86 10.92
N PHE A 90 8.18 0.12 10.34
CA PHE A 90 6.75 0.41 10.37
C PHE A 90 6.19 0.47 11.81
N CYS A 91 6.37 -0.57 12.63
CA CYS A 91 5.90 -0.56 14.02
C CYS A 91 6.53 0.57 14.85
N THR A 92 7.81 0.87 14.62
CA THR A 92 8.52 1.99 15.26
C THR A 92 7.91 3.34 14.87
N ALA A 93 7.62 3.55 13.58
CA ALA A 93 6.98 4.77 13.08
C ALA A 93 5.54 4.93 13.60
N CYS A 94 4.76 3.83 13.70
CA CYS A 94 3.42 3.84 14.28
C CYS A 94 3.44 4.34 15.73
N ALA A 95 4.35 3.81 16.55
CA ALA A 95 4.47 4.19 17.96
C ALA A 95 4.89 5.66 18.17
N ALA A 96 5.68 6.24 17.24
CA ALA A 96 6.24 7.58 17.40
C ALA A 96 5.19 8.68 17.58
N ARG A 97 4.03 8.58 16.91
CA ARG A 97 2.90 9.50 17.10
C ARG A 97 2.35 9.45 18.53
N ALA A 98 2.04 8.25 19.03
CA ALA A 98 1.44 8.05 20.34
C ALA A 98 2.42 8.49 21.45
N VAL A 99 3.71 8.17 21.28
CA VAL A 99 4.80 8.66 22.16
C VAL A 99 4.82 10.19 22.19
N ALA A 100 4.87 10.86 21.02
CA ALA A 100 4.93 12.33 20.96
C ALA A 100 3.70 13.02 21.59
N TYR A 101 2.51 12.43 21.48
CA TYR A 101 1.32 12.94 22.18
C TYR A 101 1.46 12.80 23.70
N VAL A 102 1.91 11.64 24.19
CA VAL A 102 2.01 11.33 25.62
C VAL A 102 3.21 12.02 26.30
N GLU A 103 4.30 12.30 25.56
CA GLU A 103 5.41 13.14 26.04
C GLU A 103 4.98 14.59 26.32
N GLY A 104 3.93 15.08 25.65
CA GLY A 104 3.31 16.37 25.92
C GLY A 104 2.49 16.43 27.22
N ILE A 105 2.32 15.31 27.92
CA ILE A 105 1.53 15.20 29.15
C ILE A 105 2.47 14.98 30.35
N PRO A 106 2.67 15.98 31.24
CA PRO A 106 3.70 15.92 32.28
C PRO A 106 3.66 14.71 33.21
N GLU A 107 2.46 14.16 33.46
CA GLU A 107 2.26 12.97 34.29
C GLU A 107 2.86 11.69 33.67
N TYR A 108 2.91 11.59 32.34
CA TYR A 108 3.34 10.37 31.62
C TYR A 108 4.74 10.48 31.04
N GLN A 109 5.32 11.69 30.96
CA GLN A 109 6.64 11.95 30.37
C GLN A 109 7.73 11.00 30.90
N ASN A 110 7.74 10.73 32.21
CA ASN A 110 8.69 9.82 32.86
C ASN A 110 8.28 8.34 32.82
N LYS A 111 7.04 8.01 32.45
CA LYS A 111 6.51 6.62 32.38
C LYS A 111 6.90 5.91 31.07
N LEU A 112 7.52 6.60 30.10
CA LEU A 112 7.79 6.12 28.74
C LEU A 112 9.11 5.36 28.52
N SER A 113 9.96 5.25 29.54
CA SER A 113 11.26 4.55 29.47
C SER A 113 11.11 3.09 29.00
N ASN A 114 10.20 2.35 29.62
CA ASN A 114 9.93 0.94 29.32
C ASN A 114 9.48 0.74 27.85
N LEU A 115 8.70 1.68 27.29
CA LEU A 115 8.29 1.61 25.88
C LEU A 115 9.46 1.85 24.94
N LYS A 116 10.29 2.87 25.21
CA LYS A 116 11.48 3.17 24.40
C LYS A 116 12.47 2.01 24.41
N GLU A 117 12.61 1.33 25.55
CA GLU A 117 13.41 0.10 25.67
C GLU A 117 12.78 -1.09 24.91
N TYR A 118 11.46 -1.25 24.96
CA TYR A 118 10.76 -2.27 24.15
C TYR A 118 10.97 -2.05 22.65
N ILE A 119 10.80 -0.81 22.18
CA ILE A 119 10.98 -0.46 20.76
C ILE A 119 12.45 -0.63 20.33
N ALA A 120 13.42 -0.31 21.19
CA ALA A 120 14.85 -0.54 20.90
C ALA A 120 15.21 -2.02 20.68
N HIS A 121 14.39 -2.94 21.18
CA HIS A 121 14.53 -4.40 21.05
C HIS A 121 13.35 -5.04 20.29
N ILE A 122 12.64 -4.29 19.45
CA ILE A 122 11.40 -4.75 18.81
C ILE A 122 11.59 -5.99 17.93
N SER A 123 12.76 -6.12 17.29
CA SER A 123 13.15 -7.29 16.47
C SER A 123 13.30 -8.58 17.27
N GLU A 124 13.64 -8.48 18.55
CA GLU A 124 13.78 -9.60 19.47
C GLU A 124 12.45 -9.92 20.18
N ARG A 125 11.66 -8.88 20.52
CA ARG A 125 10.46 -9.00 21.36
C ARG A 125 9.18 -9.33 20.57
N LEU A 126 8.95 -8.69 19.42
CA LEU A 126 7.70 -8.85 18.68
C LEU A 126 7.43 -10.28 18.14
N PRO A 127 8.44 -11.06 17.68
CA PRO A 127 8.23 -12.46 17.31
C PRO A 127 7.78 -13.37 18.46
N LEU A 128 7.99 -12.96 19.72
CA LEU A 128 7.68 -13.79 20.89
C LEU A 128 6.18 -13.82 21.21
N ILE A 129 5.43 -12.77 20.86
CA ILE A 129 3.96 -12.71 21.09
C ILE A 129 3.23 -13.85 20.35
N PHE A 130 3.77 -14.27 19.21
CA PHE A 130 3.26 -15.38 18.42
C PHE A 130 3.84 -16.75 18.81
N LYS A 131 4.71 -16.84 19.83
CA LYS A 131 5.27 -18.12 20.29
C LYS A 131 4.23 -18.80 21.20
N PRO A 132 3.72 -20.01 20.86
CA PRO A 132 2.66 -20.61 21.66
C PRO A 132 3.11 -20.94 23.08
N ASN A 133 2.40 -20.39 24.06
CA ASN A 133 2.47 -20.79 25.47
C ASN A 133 1.37 -21.84 25.69
N GLU A 134 1.73 -23.10 25.86
CA GLU A 134 0.77 -24.22 25.86
C GLU A 134 -0.43 -24.03 26.81
N LYS A 135 -0.18 -23.47 28.01
CA LYS A 135 -1.20 -23.19 29.03
C LYS A 135 -2.21 -22.15 28.53
N MET A 136 -1.73 -21.09 27.88
CA MET A 136 -2.52 -19.90 27.54
C MET A 136 -3.08 -19.95 26.12
N SER A 137 -2.38 -20.57 25.18
CA SER A 137 -2.66 -20.40 23.76
C SER A 137 -3.96 -21.04 23.29
N VAL A 138 -4.61 -20.38 22.35
CA VAL A 138 -5.85 -20.77 21.68
C VAL A 138 -5.70 -20.52 20.19
N LEU A 139 -6.62 -21.06 19.39
CA LEU A 139 -6.82 -20.57 18.04
C LEU A 139 -7.44 -19.17 18.15
N CYS A 140 -6.68 -18.17 17.71
CA CYS A 140 -7.10 -16.77 17.62
C CYS A 140 -7.58 -16.47 16.19
N HIS A 141 -8.50 -15.52 16.05
CA HIS A 141 -8.90 -14.92 14.78
C HIS A 141 -7.73 -14.15 14.14
N GLY A 142 -6.86 -13.58 14.98
CA GLY A 142 -5.63 -12.91 14.57
C GLY A 142 -5.84 -11.47 14.09
N ASP A 143 -6.84 -11.21 13.24
CA ASP A 143 -7.27 -9.85 12.87
C ASP A 143 -8.69 -9.54 13.36
N LEU A 144 -8.89 -9.52 14.68
CA LEU A 144 -10.21 -9.29 15.28
C LEU A 144 -10.59 -7.79 15.34
N THR A 145 -10.86 -7.20 14.17
CA THR A 145 -11.27 -5.78 14.06
C THR A 145 -12.79 -5.60 14.05
N ARG A 146 -13.27 -4.38 14.30
CA ARG A 146 -14.71 -4.03 14.22
C ARG A 146 -15.31 -4.04 12.80
N ASN A 147 -14.49 -4.20 11.76
CA ASN A 147 -14.96 -4.40 10.38
C ASN A 147 -15.13 -5.90 10.08
N ASN A 148 -14.41 -6.75 10.79
CA ASN A 148 -14.46 -8.21 10.67
C ASN A 148 -15.58 -8.81 11.54
N MET A 149 -16.60 -8.00 11.85
CA MET A 149 -17.76 -8.34 12.68
C MET A 149 -19.06 -7.87 12.04
N LEU A 150 -19.95 -8.83 11.73
CA LEU A 150 -21.32 -8.56 11.32
C LEU A 150 -22.25 -8.72 12.53
N PHE A 151 -23.04 -7.69 12.82
CA PHE A 151 -23.97 -7.63 13.95
C PHE A 151 -25.41 -7.75 13.45
N LYS A 152 -26.24 -8.43 14.24
CA LYS A 152 -27.70 -8.46 14.13
C LYS A 152 -28.29 -7.66 15.29
N TYR A 153 -29.44 -7.01 15.06
CA TYR A 153 -30.06 -6.07 16.00
C TYR A 153 -31.47 -6.53 16.40
N ALA A 154 -31.97 -6.01 17.53
CA ALA A 154 -33.34 -6.26 17.99
C ALA A 154 -34.37 -5.54 17.09
N ASP A 155 -34.19 -4.23 16.96
CA ASP A 155 -35.03 -3.36 16.13
C ASP A 155 -34.53 -3.41 14.68
N ALA A 156 -35.12 -4.31 13.89
CA ALA A 156 -34.78 -4.46 12.48
C ALA A 156 -35.34 -3.29 11.64
N VAL A 157 -34.60 -2.19 11.57
CA VAL A 157 -34.77 -1.19 10.50
C VAL A 157 -34.49 -1.91 9.17
N PRO A 158 -35.45 -2.01 8.24
CA PRO A 158 -35.21 -2.64 6.95
C PRO A 158 -34.18 -1.82 6.17
N ASN A 159 -33.11 -2.49 5.74
CA ASN A 159 -32.05 -2.01 4.85
C ASN A 159 -31.93 -0.48 4.74
N LEU A 160 -31.23 0.12 5.72
CA LEU A 160 -30.57 1.40 5.47
C LEU A 160 -29.59 1.17 4.30
N ASP A 161 -29.93 1.74 3.15
CA ASP A 161 -29.18 1.56 1.91
C ASP A 161 -27.71 1.92 2.13
N THR A 162 -26.82 1.00 1.74
CA THR A 162 -25.38 1.21 1.81
C THR A 162 -24.86 2.22 0.78
N SER A 163 -25.74 2.79 -0.05
CA SER A 163 -25.50 4.06 -0.76
C SER A 163 -25.35 5.24 0.23
N ILE A 164 -24.22 5.29 0.93
CA ILE A 164 -23.73 6.50 1.59
C ILE A 164 -23.34 7.50 0.49
N THR A 165 -24.36 8.16 -0.06
CA THR A 165 -24.20 9.27 -0.99
C THR A 165 -23.46 10.40 -0.30
N GLU A 166 -22.48 11.00 -0.99
CA GLU A 166 -21.51 11.92 -0.38
C GLU A 166 -22.12 13.24 0.14
N SER A 167 -23.41 13.48 -0.12
CA SER A 167 -24.15 14.71 0.17
C SER A 167 -24.53 14.91 1.64
N ASN A 168 -24.55 13.87 2.48
CA ASN A 168 -25.00 13.99 3.88
C ASN A 168 -23.87 14.35 4.87
N ASP A 169 -22.60 14.14 4.51
CA ASP A 169 -21.44 14.39 5.41
C ASP A 169 -21.27 15.90 5.74
N GLU A 170 -21.67 16.79 4.82
CA GLU A 170 -21.56 18.26 5.00
C GLU A 170 -22.44 18.81 6.13
N LYS A 171 -23.62 18.21 6.36
CA LYS A 171 -24.53 18.65 7.43
C LYS A 171 -24.09 18.20 8.81
N LEU A 172 -23.38 17.07 8.92
CA LEU A 172 -22.92 16.54 10.21
C LEU A 172 -21.60 17.16 10.70
N CYS A 173 -20.84 17.81 9.80
CA CYS A 173 -19.59 18.52 10.14
C CYS A 173 -19.78 19.83 10.94
N LYS A 174 -21.01 20.26 11.23
CA LYS A 174 -21.30 21.55 11.89
C LYS A 174 -22.26 21.41 13.09
N GLU A 175 -21.83 20.76 14.18
CA GLU A 175 -22.12 21.25 15.54
C GLU A 175 -21.40 20.50 16.69
N THR A 176 -20.55 21.25 17.40
CA THR A 176 -20.12 21.02 18.81
C THR A 176 -19.23 19.82 19.16
N SER A 177 -18.67 19.91 20.38
CA SER A 177 -17.74 18.98 21.01
C SER A 177 -18.38 17.65 21.42
N HIS A 178 -17.57 16.59 21.32
CA HIS A 178 -17.88 15.17 21.55
C HIS A 178 -18.78 14.52 20.47
N PRO A 179 -18.26 13.54 19.70
CA PRO A 179 -19.10 12.74 18.82
C PRO A 179 -20.06 11.90 19.67
N ARG A 180 -21.36 12.16 19.56
CA ARG A 180 -22.39 11.46 20.33
C ARG A 180 -22.45 9.99 19.88
N LEU A 181 -22.48 9.06 20.84
CA LEU A 181 -22.73 7.63 20.61
C LEU A 181 -24.22 7.39 20.28
N ASN A 182 -24.68 7.96 19.16
CA ASN A 182 -26.05 7.81 18.66
C ASN A 182 -26.24 6.49 17.89
N THR A 183 -25.98 5.37 18.55
CA THR A 183 -26.46 4.04 18.13
C THR A 183 -27.45 3.54 19.17
N THR A 184 -28.73 3.84 18.97
CA THR A 184 -29.84 3.28 19.77
C THR A 184 -30.07 1.78 19.51
N GLU A 185 -29.39 1.24 18.50
CA GLU A 185 -29.55 -0.12 17.99
C GLU A 185 -28.91 -1.13 18.96
N THR A 186 -29.74 -1.90 19.67
CA THR A 186 -29.25 -2.95 20.59
C THR A 186 -28.85 -4.21 19.80
N PRO A 187 -27.56 -4.62 19.81
CA PRO A 187 -27.12 -5.81 19.08
C PRO A 187 -27.52 -7.09 19.83
N THR A 188 -28.04 -8.08 19.09
CA THR A 188 -28.60 -9.33 19.61
C THR A 188 -27.75 -10.56 19.26
N ASP A 189 -27.04 -10.55 18.14
CA ASP A 189 -26.07 -11.59 17.76
C ASP A 189 -24.93 -10.99 16.92
N VAL A 190 -23.78 -11.67 16.86
CA VAL A 190 -22.58 -11.26 16.14
C VAL A 190 -21.94 -12.45 15.44
N LYS A 191 -21.30 -12.22 14.28
CA LYS A 191 -20.54 -13.21 13.52
C LYS A 191 -19.21 -12.62 13.09
N PHE A 192 -18.12 -13.34 13.33
CA PHE A 192 -16.79 -12.96 12.88
C PHE A 192 -16.55 -13.49 11.45
N ILE A 193 -15.92 -12.65 10.62
CA ILE A 193 -15.63 -12.88 9.20
C ILE A 193 -14.18 -12.51 8.91
N ASP A 194 -13.67 -12.88 7.72
CA ASP A 194 -12.26 -12.72 7.34
C ASP A 194 -11.26 -13.42 8.28
N TRP A 195 -11.23 -14.75 8.14
CA TRP A 195 -10.37 -15.63 8.93
C TRP A 195 -8.98 -15.84 8.29
N ALA A 196 -8.51 -14.89 7.46
CA ALA A 196 -7.24 -15.01 6.74
C ALA A 196 -6.01 -15.04 7.68
N ASP A 197 -6.07 -14.31 8.79
CA ASP A 197 -4.95 -14.06 9.70
C ASP A 197 -4.94 -15.01 10.94
N VAL A 198 -5.63 -16.15 10.85
CA VAL A 198 -5.81 -17.13 11.94
C VAL A 198 -4.48 -17.72 12.43
N VAL A 199 -4.29 -17.73 13.75
CA VAL A 199 -3.03 -18.15 14.39
C VAL A 199 -3.27 -18.84 15.73
N TYR A 200 -2.47 -19.87 16.05
CA TYR A 200 -2.45 -20.47 17.38
C TYR A 200 -1.51 -19.66 18.30
N ALA A 201 -2.07 -18.73 19.07
CA ALA A 201 -1.34 -17.75 19.87
C ALA A 201 -2.04 -17.50 21.22
N THR A 202 -1.54 -16.54 22.01
CA THR A 202 -2.19 -16.14 23.26
C THR A 202 -3.54 -15.43 23.00
N PRO A 203 -4.61 -15.67 23.81
CA PRO A 203 -5.91 -15.01 23.64
C PRO A 203 -5.86 -13.49 23.81
N VAL A 204 -4.80 -12.97 24.45
CA VAL A 204 -4.52 -11.53 24.56
C VAL A 204 -4.35 -10.87 23.18
N LEU A 205 -3.93 -11.61 22.15
CA LEU A 205 -3.81 -11.12 20.77
C LEU A 205 -5.13 -10.51 20.29
N ASP A 206 -6.17 -11.34 20.21
CA ASP A 206 -7.52 -10.93 19.77
C ASP A 206 -8.14 -9.93 20.74
N LEU A 207 -8.00 -10.15 22.05
CA LEU A 207 -8.58 -9.27 23.07
C LEU A 207 -8.01 -7.85 23.00
N ALA A 208 -6.68 -7.70 22.98
CA ALA A 208 -6.05 -6.39 22.94
C ALA A 208 -6.28 -5.70 21.60
N LEU A 209 -6.21 -6.44 20.48
CA LEU A 209 -6.45 -5.91 19.14
C LEU A 209 -7.87 -5.35 19.03
N PHE A 210 -8.87 -6.15 19.38
CA PHE A 210 -10.27 -5.74 19.35
C PHE A 210 -10.53 -4.55 20.28
N LEU A 211 -10.08 -4.62 21.54
CA LEU A 211 -10.34 -3.58 22.53
C LEU A 211 -9.65 -2.26 22.19
N PHE A 212 -8.38 -2.26 21.77
CA PHE A 212 -7.67 -1.00 21.47
C PHE A 212 -8.14 -0.33 20.18
N LEU A 213 -8.61 -1.10 19.18
CA LEU A 213 -9.23 -0.55 17.97
C LEU A 213 -10.67 -0.05 18.19
N SER A 214 -11.45 -0.75 19.01
CA SER A 214 -12.92 -0.63 19.00
C SER A 214 -13.50 0.19 20.16
N THR A 215 -12.68 0.70 21.08
CA THR A 215 -13.15 1.42 22.30
C THR A 215 -12.54 2.81 22.45
N SER A 216 -13.26 3.73 23.10
CA SER A 216 -12.73 5.03 23.54
C SER A 216 -11.96 4.89 24.86
N GLN A 217 -11.14 5.91 25.22
CA GLN A 217 -10.48 5.95 26.52
C GLN A 217 -11.48 5.82 27.69
N GLN A 218 -12.62 6.50 27.60
CA GLN A 218 -13.66 6.51 28.62
C GLN A 218 -14.23 5.09 28.84
N LEU A 219 -14.55 4.37 27.78
CA LEU A 219 -15.10 3.01 27.88
C LEU A 219 -14.05 2.05 28.50
N ARG A 220 -12.77 2.21 28.16
CA ARG A 220 -11.68 1.46 28.81
C ARG A 220 -11.49 1.83 30.28
N SER A 221 -11.58 3.11 30.66
CA SER A 221 -11.38 3.50 32.06
C SER A 221 -12.54 3.11 32.98
N THR A 222 -13.78 3.05 32.48
CA THR A 222 -14.96 2.69 33.30
C THR A 222 -15.35 1.21 33.24
N HIS A 223 -15.03 0.46 32.18
CA HIS A 223 -15.58 -0.89 31.95
C HIS A 223 -14.56 -1.98 31.63
N TRP A 224 -13.24 -1.74 31.64
CA TRP A 224 -12.23 -2.75 31.27
C TRP A 224 -12.40 -4.08 32.03
N ASP A 225 -12.53 -4.04 33.35
CA ASP A 225 -12.64 -5.27 34.14
C ASP A 225 -13.97 -6.00 33.88
N THR A 226 -15.06 -5.26 33.62
CA THR A 226 -16.33 -5.82 33.14
C THR A 226 -16.18 -6.50 31.77
N MET A 227 -15.38 -5.93 30.87
CA MET A 227 -15.10 -6.49 29.54
C MET A 227 -14.30 -7.80 29.65
N ILE A 228 -13.15 -7.80 30.35
CA ILE A 228 -12.33 -9.02 30.52
C ILE A 228 -13.09 -10.10 31.30
N GLN A 229 -13.84 -9.73 32.34
CA GLN A 229 -14.68 -10.67 33.09
C GLN A 229 -15.82 -11.25 32.22
N THR A 230 -16.38 -10.47 31.29
CA THR A 230 -17.42 -10.97 30.36
C THR A 230 -16.86 -11.99 29.37
N TYR A 231 -15.66 -11.75 28.84
CA TYR A 231 -14.93 -12.75 28.05
C TYR A 231 -14.66 -14.02 28.87
N TYR A 232 -14.06 -13.88 30.06
CA TYR A 232 -13.63 -15.00 30.89
C TYR A 232 -14.80 -15.85 31.42
N ALA A 233 -15.91 -15.21 31.82
CA ALA A 233 -17.12 -15.91 32.21
C ALA A 233 -17.73 -16.71 31.05
N SER A 234 -17.68 -16.17 29.82
CA SER A 234 -18.15 -16.90 28.63
C SER A 234 -17.20 -18.01 28.19
N LEU A 235 -15.88 -17.86 28.40
CA LEU A 235 -14.88 -18.91 28.23
C LEU A 235 -15.18 -20.09 29.18
N ARG A 236 -15.26 -19.81 30.49
CA ARG A 236 -15.58 -20.80 31.53
C ARG A 236 -16.92 -21.48 31.31
N SER A 237 -17.96 -20.73 30.97
CA SER A 237 -19.30 -21.27 30.75
C SER A 237 -19.33 -22.35 29.66
N GLU A 238 -18.48 -22.27 28.65
CA GLU A 238 -18.36 -23.32 27.64
C GLU A 238 -17.41 -24.46 28.06
N THR A 239 -16.23 -24.18 28.64
CA THR A 239 -15.27 -25.24 29.01
C THR A 239 -15.75 -26.13 30.15
N ASP A 240 -16.55 -25.59 31.08
CA ASP A 240 -17.00 -26.31 32.26
C ASP A 240 -18.06 -27.37 31.91
N LYS A 241 -18.77 -27.22 30.77
CA LYS A 241 -19.65 -28.25 30.18
C LYS A 241 -18.88 -29.53 29.82
N PHE A 242 -17.58 -29.40 29.53
CA PHE A 242 -16.68 -30.50 29.18
C PHE A 242 -15.66 -30.81 30.29
N GLN A 243 -15.77 -30.15 31.45
CA GLN A 243 -14.87 -30.30 32.61
C GLN A 243 -13.38 -30.03 32.29
N VAL A 244 -13.11 -29.18 31.29
CA VAL A 244 -11.74 -28.91 30.82
C VAL A 244 -11.11 -27.74 31.58
N ALA A 245 -9.88 -27.95 32.06
CA ALA A 245 -9.09 -26.92 32.73
C ALA A 245 -8.65 -25.79 31.78
N VAL A 246 -8.70 -24.56 32.28
CA VAL A 246 -8.26 -23.32 31.62
C VAL A 246 -7.40 -22.48 32.57
N PRO A 247 -6.63 -21.48 32.08
CA PRO A 247 -6.00 -20.48 32.94
C PRO A 247 -7.01 -19.75 33.83
N SER A 248 -6.55 -19.16 34.94
CA SER A 248 -7.39 -18.34 35.80
C SER A 248 -7.70 -16.95 35.17
N TYR A 249 -8.56 -16.17 35.82
CA TYR A 249 -8.81 -14.79 35.43
C TYR A 249 -7.53 -13.93 35.57
N GLU A 250 -6.76 -14.20 36.62
CA GLU A 250 -5.50 -13.54 36.94
C GLU A 250 -4.41 -13.92 35.92
N ASP A 251 -4.32 -15.19 35.51
CA ASP A 251 -3.43 -15.61 34.40
C ASP A 251 -3.72 -14.80 33.12
N ILE A 252 -4.99 -14.66 32.75
CA ILE A 252 -5.42 -13.91 31.55
C ILE A 252 -5.10 -12.41 31.71
N CYS A 253 -5.26 -11.84 32.91
CA CYS A 253 -4.94 -10.44 33.19
C CYS A 253 -3.42 -10.16 33.21
N ASP A 254 -2.60 -11.08 33.71
CA ASP A 254 -1.14 -10.96 33.73
C ASP A 254 -0.55 -11.08 32.31
N GLU A 255 -1.10 -11.96 31.48
CA GLU A 255 -0.67 -12.19 30.09
C GLU A 255 -0.73 -10.91 29.22
N PHE A 256 -1.60 -9.94 29.54
CA PHE A 256 -1.62 -8.62 28.88
C PHE A 256 -0.28 -7.88 28.98
N LYS A 257 0.48 -8.08 30.06
CA LYS A 257 1.70 -7.33 30.38
C LYS A 257 2.87 -7.60 29.44
N ASP A 258 2.88 -8.78 28.80
CA ASP A 258 3.92 -9.19 27.86
C ASP A 258 3.41 -9.19 26.40
N ASN A 259 2.09 -9.34 26.16
CA ASN A 259 1.56 -9.72 24.84
C ASN A 259 0.67 -8.68 24.13
N CYS A 260 0.24 -7.59 24.77
CA CYS A 260 -0.63 -6.59 24.10
C CYS A 260 0.10 -5.59 23.18
N MET A 261 1.44 -5.64 23.11
CA MET A 261 2.25 -4.66 22.36
C MET A 261 2.00 -4.66 20.84
N LEU A 262 1.63 -5.80 20.24
CA LEU A 262 1.25 -5.83 18.82
C LEU A 262 -0.01 -5.00 18.55
N ALA A 263 -1.03 -5.14 19.41
CA ALA A 263 -2.27 -4.37 19.31
C ALA A 263 -2.03 -2.85 19.45
N PHE A 264 -1.00 -2.42 20.18
CA PHE A 264 -0.59 -1.02 20.22
C PHE A 264 -0.04 -0.51 18.90
N PHE A 265 0.86 -1.26 18.26
CA PHE A 265 1.39 -0.87 16.94
C PHE A 265 0.28 -0.85 15.88
N VAL A 266 -0.58 -1.87 15.87
CA VAL A 266 -1.68 -2.02 14.92
C VAL A 266 -2.78 -0.95 15.12
N SER A 267 -3.16 -0.64 16.37
CA SER A 267 -4.08 0.48 16.65
C SER A 267 -3.48 1.84 16.35
N SER A 268 -2.17 2.02 16.54
CA SER A 268 -1.45 3.24 16.16
C SER A 268 -1.42 3.48 14.65
N PHE A 269 -1.59 2.42 13.83
CA PHE A 269 -1.76 2.50 12.38
C PHE A 269 -3.22 2.72 11.95
N PHE A 270 -4.15 1.87 12.40
CA PHE A 270 -5.53 1.87 11.89
C PHE A 270 -6.40 3.00 12.44
N LEU A 271 -6.26 3.40 13.71
CA LEU A 271 -7.07 4.49 14.28
C LEU A 271 -6.95 5.80 13.47
N PRO A 272 -5.76 6.24 13.02
CA PRO A 272 -5.61 7.29 12.02
C PRO A 272 -6.47 7.10 10.77
N GLN A 273 -6.35 5.95 10.08
CA GLN A 273 -7.06 5.69 8.82
C GLN A 273 -8.59 5.60 9.01
N MET A 274 -9.05 5.13 10.18
CA MET A 274 -10.47 5.08 10.55
C MET A 274 -11.06 6.46 10.86
N MET A 275 -10.26 7.38 11.40
CA MET A 275 -10.70 8.75 11.69
C MET A 275 -10.70 9.64 10.44
N THR A 276 -9.70 9.49 9.58
CA THR A 276 -9.56 10.19 8.28
C THR A 276 -10.71 9.88 7.30
N LYS A 277 -11.09 10.84 6.45
CA LYS A 277 -12.10 10.61 5.40
C LYS A 277 -11.55 9.65 4.33
N PRO A 278 -12.39 8.87 3.63
CA PRO A 278 -11.92 7.89 2.64
C PRO A 278 -10.95 8.46 1.59
N LYS A 279 -11.27 9.63 1.02
CA LYS A 279 -10.45 10.34 0.00
C LYS A 279 -9.16 10.98 0.54
N GLU A 280 -8.93 10.95 1.85
CA GLU A 280 -7.79 11.57 2.55
C GLU A 280 -6.86 10.50 3.18
N ARG A 281 -7.15 9.20 2.99
CA ARG A 281 -6.33 8.08 3.53
C ARG A 281 -5.03 7.90 2.77
N CYS A 282 -4.04 7.29 3.43
CA CYS A 282 -2.75 6.98 2.80
C CYS A 282 -2.89 5.91 1.71
N ASP A 283 -2.28 6.14 0.55
CA ASP A 283 -2.18 5.16 -0.54
C ASP A 283 -0.84 4.40 -0.42
N TRP A 284 -0.95 3.18 0.08
CA TRP A 284 0.18 2.30 0.39
C TRP A 284 0.78 1.60 -0.84
N ILE A 285 0.11 1.63 -2.00
CA ILE A 285 0.50 0.84 -3.16
C ILE A 285 1.39 1.65 -4.11
N ASN A 286 1.13 2.95 -4.24
CA ASN A 286 1.75 3.81 -5.27
C ASN A 286 2.83 4.78 -4.77
N LYS A 287 3.23 4.68 -3.48
CA LYS A 287 4.14 5.64 -2.82
C LYS A 287 5.36 4.95 -2.19
N SER A 288 6.46 5.69 -2.02
CA SER A 288 7.66 5.17 -1.34
C SER A 288 7.43 4.93 0.15
N GLU A 289 8.29 4.12 0.78
CA GLU A 289 8.23 3.87 2.23
C GLU A 289 8.36 5.18 3.06
N GLU A 290 9.15 6.16 2.59
CA GLU A 290 9.36 7.42 3.32
C GLU A 290 8.15 8.36 3.22
N GLU A 291 7.49 8.42 2.06
CA GLU A 291 6.24 9.16 1.88
C GLU A 291 5.12 8.52 2.69
N ASN A 292 4.96 7.19 2.63
CA ASN A 292 3.99 6.45 3.41
C ASN A 292 4.20 6.64 4.93
N MET A 293 5.46 6.58 5.41
CA MET A 293 5.79 6.90 6.81
C MET A 293 5.41 8.34 7.19
N LYS A 294 5.64 9.31 6.30
CA LYS A 294 5.31 10.72 6.57
C LYS A 294 3.79 10.93 6.61
N GLU A 295 3.06 10.47 5.59
CA GLU A 295 1.61 10.60 5.54
C GLU A 295 0.94 9.87 6.70
N MET A 296 1.45 8.72 7.13
CA MET A 296 0.95 8.02 8.31
C MET A 296 1.04 8.88 9.58
N LEU A 297 2.13 9.63 9.77
CA LEU A 297 2.35 10.54 10.92
C LEU A 297 1.50 11.82 10.87
N GLU A 298 0.92 12.16 9.70
CA GLU A 298 0.08 13.34 9.49
C GLU A 298 -1.43 12.98 9.41
N CYS A 299 -1.76 11.81 8.86
CA CYS A 299 -3.11 11.25 8.66
C CYS A 299 -3.96 11.28 9.94
N GLY A 300 -5.19 11.78 9.85
CA GLY A 300 -6.14 11.86 10.96
C GLY A 300 -5.84 12.97 12.00
N GLY A 301 -4.74 13.70 11.83
CA GLY A 301 -4.41 14.91 12.58
C GLY A 301 -4.41 14.77 14.11
N ALA A 302 -4.76 15.86 14.80
CA ALA A 302 -4.81 15.90 16.26
C ALA A 302 -5.78 14.88 16.90
N PRO A 303 -6.99 14.61 16.34
CA PRO A 303 -7.86 13.53 16.84
C PRO A 303 -7.19 12.16 16.84
N ALA A 304 -6.48 11.78 15.77
CA ALA A 304 -5.78 10.51 15.69
C ALA A 304 -4.57 10.44 16.62
N SER A 305 -3.78 11.52 16.73
CA SER A 305 -2.69 11.61 17.72
C SER A 305 -3.19 11.48 19.16
N LYS A 306 -4.36 12.05 19.46
CA LYS A 306 -5.03 11.87 20.76
C LYS A 306 -5.48 10.43 20.98
N ALA A 307 -6.22 9.84 20.05
CA ALA A 307 -6.77 8.48 20.20
C ALA A 307 -5.69 7.39 20.33
N THR A 308 -4.58 7.54 19.61
CA THR A 308 -3.43 6.62 19.70
C THR A 308 -2.66 6.84 21.02
N GLY A 309 -2.51 8.09 21.47
CA GLY A 309 -2.02 8.40 22.82
C GLY A 309 -2.93 7.88 23.95
N GLU A 310 -4.25 7.85 23.76
CA GLU A 310 -5.23 7.29 24.69
C GLU A 310 -5.18 5.76 24.81
N VAL A 311 -4.64 5.05 23.82
CA VAL A 311 -4.29 3.62 23.96
C VAL A 311 -3.02 3.51 24.83
N LEU A 312 -1.99 4.30 24.52
CA LEU A 312 -0.72 4.27 25.23
C LEU A 312 -0.84 4.63 26.73
N MET A 313 -1.58 5.70 27.08
CA MET A 313 -1.84 6.06 28.48
C MET A 313 -2.50 4.90 29.23
N HIS A 314 -3.55 4.30 28.65
CA HIS A 314 -4.26 3.17 29.26
C HIS A 314 -3.34 1.95 29.49
N MET A 315 -2.45 1.63 28.55
CA MET A 315 -1.46 0.56 28.72
C MET A 315 -0.45 0.87 29.84
N ILE A 316 -0.03 2.13 29.96
CA ILE A 316 0.88 2.59 31.01
C ILE A 316 0.20 2.46 32.38
N ASP A 317 -1.03 2.96 32.54
CA ASP A 317 -1.74 2.94 33.82
C ASP A 317 -2.16 1.53 34.26
N ARG A 318 -2.40 0.63 33.32
CA ARG A 318 -2.62 -0.81 33.57
C ARG A 318 -1.32 -1.60 33.80
N GLY A 319 -0.16 -0.95 33.71
CA GLY A 319 1.15 -1.61 33.89
C GLY A 319 1.50 -2.60 32.76
N PHE A 320 0.85 -2.49 31.60
CA PHE A 320 1.10 -3.35 30.44
C PHE A 320 2.42 -3.04 29.70
N ILE A 321 3.14 -2.00 30.13
CA ILE A 321 4.45 -1.62 29.56
C ILE A 321 5.47 -1.52 30.71
N GLY A 322 6.07 -2.64 31.07
CA GLY A 322 7.00 -2.74 32.21
C GLY A 322 7.00 -4.10 32.91
N GLY A 323 6.09 -5.00 32.54
CA GLY A 323 6.14 -6.41 32.94
C GLY A 323 7.49 -7.03 32.58
N ASN A 324 8.24 -7.45 33.60
CA ASN A 324 9.25 -8.51 33.57
C ASN A 324 10.13 -8.71 32.30
N ILE A 325 10.60 -7.61 31.70
CA ILE A 325 11.52 -7.59 30.53
C ILE A 325 12.65 -8.64 30.64
N LYS A 326 13.18 -8.86 31.84
CA LYS A 326 14.26 -9.83 32.13
C LYS A 326 13.86 -11.31 31.92
N LYS A 327 12.58 -11.70 32.08
CA LYS A 327 12.15 -13.10 31.91
C LYS A 327 12.40 -13.61 30.48
N ASN A 328 12.10 -12.79 29.47
CA ASN A 328 12.22 -13.18 28.06
C ASN A 328 13.67 -13.18 27.55
N ILE A 329 14.54 -12.34 28.13
CA ILE A 329 15.96 -12.23 27.74
C ILE A 329 16.81 -13.34 28.38
N ALA A 330 16.56 -13.68 29.65
CA ALA A 330 17.41 -14.60 30.42
C ALA A 330 17.40 -16.07 29.95
N TYR A 331 16.47 -16.46 29.08
CA TYR A 331 16.23 -17.87 28.72
C TYR A 331 16.81 -18.29 27.35
N PHE A 332 17.31 -17.35 26.52
CA PHE A 332 17.57 -17.60 25.09
C PHE A 332 18.82 -16.93 24.46
N MET A 333 19.87 -16.57 25.22
CA MET A 333 21.16 -16.18 24.61
C MET A 333 22.11 -17.38 24.42
N PRO A 334 22.78 -17.42 23.26
CA PRO A 334 24.19 -17.01 23.27
C PRO A 334 24.56 -15.96 22.20
N ALA A 335 25.13 -14.86 22.68
CA ALA A 335 26.09 -13.97 22.01
C ALA A 335 25.90 -13.59 20.52
N ILE A 336 25.20 -12.47 20.27
CA ILE A 336 25.55 -11.53 19.18
C ILE A 336 25.71 -10.14 19.80
N HIS A 337 26.75 -9.40 19.42
CA HIS A 337 27.03 -8.06 19.95
C HIS A 337 26.20 -6.99 19.22
N SER A 338 25.46 -6.17 19.97
CA SER A 338 24.76 -4.99 19.47
C SER A 338 25.62 -3.72 19.56
N GLN A 339 25.57 -2.83 18.55
CA GLN A 339 25.91 -1.41 18.76
C GLN A 339 24.91 -0.46 18.05
N THR A 340 24.31 0.40 18.86
CA THR A 340 23.91 1.80 18.56
C THR A 340 23.00 2.10 17.36
N LEU A 341 21.71 1.74 17.47
CA LEU A 341 20.62 2.37 16.69
C LEU A 341 19.69 3.28 17.52
N SER A 342 19.80 3.28 18.84
CA SER A 342 18.77 3.76 19.78
C SER A 342 18.52 5.27 19.86
N GLU A 343 19.44 6.15 19.42
CA GLU A 343 19.24 7.61 19.48
C GLU A 343 18.99 8.30 18.12
N ARG A 344 19.50 7.75 17.01
CA ARG A 344 19.51 8.47 15.72
C ARG A 344 18.14 8.55 15.04
N VAL A 345 17.25 7.59 15.30
CA VAL A 345 15.90 7.56 14.71
C VAL A 345 15.01 8.65 15.33
N TRP A 346 14.95 8.70 16.66
CA TRP A 346 14.04 9.58 17.40
C TRP A 346 14.28 11.08 17.19
N ARG A 347 15.53 11.53 17.00
CA ARG A 347 15.86 12.95 16.86
C ARG A 347 15.68 13.54 15.44
N LYS A 348 15.23 12.76 14.45
CA LYS A 348 15.21 13.19 13.03
C LYS A 348 13.85 13.19 12.30
N LYS A 349 12.77 12.61 12.85
CA LYS A 349 11.47 12.46 12.14
C LYS A 349 10.23 12.91 12.94
N ALA A 350 10.32 14.04 13.63
CA ALA A 350 9.15 14.71 14.26
C ALA A 350 9.11 16.20 13.85
N PRO A 351 8.06 16.69 13.16
CA PRO A 351 7.92 18.10 12.80
C PRO A 351 7.69 18.99 14.05
N PRO A 352 8.48 20.07 14.27
CA PRO A 352 8.30 20.96 15.43
C PRO A 352 7.01 21.80 15.44
N SER A 353 6.22 21.77 14.37
CA SER A 353 5.12 22.70 14.10
C SER A 353 3.79 22.38 14.81
N ILE A 354 3.65 21.20 15.41
CA ILE A 354 2.35 20.70 15.93
C ILE A 354 2.04 21.22 17.36
N PHE A 355 3.03 21.72 18.09
CA PHE A 355 2.91 21.97 19.55
C PHE A 355 3.12 23.43 19.97
N ARG A 356 2.03 24.21 20.01
CA ARG A 356 1.93 25.44 20.84
C ARG A 356 0.49 25.72 21.35
N PRO A 357 0.24 25.49 22.65
CA PRO A 357 -0.76 26.25 23.41
C PRO A 357 -0.34 27.73 23.57
N SER A 358 -1.28 28.59 23.97
CA SER A 358 -1.11 30.06 24.05
C SER A 358 -0.27 30.57 25.23
N GLU A 359 0.27 31.79 25.09
CA GLU A 359 1.25 32.41 26.00
C GLU A 359 0.72 32.95 27.34
N ARG A 360 1.62 33.01 28.35
CA ARG A 360 1.82 33.97 29.49
C ARG A 360 2.35 33.20 30.72
N THR A 361 3.24 33.70 31.60
CA THR A 361 3.80 35.05 31.84
C THR A 361 5.25 35.00 32.42
N ARG A 362 5.93 36.16 32.62
CA ARG A 362 7.30 36.35 33.17
C ARG A 362 7.37 36.11 34.71
N SER A 363 8.48 36.10 35.48
CA SER A 363 9.91 36.55 35.36
C SER A 363 10.82 35.68 36.30
N LYS A 364 12.04 35.97 36.83
CA LYS A 364 12.92 37.18 37.04
C LYS A 364 14.34 36.74 37.53
N ALA A 365 15.40 37.55 37.27
CA ALA A 365 16.65 37.87 38.07
C ALA A 365 17.44 36.78 38.89
N THR A 366 18.78 36.79 39.14
CA THR A 366 20.02 37.60 38.84
C THR A 366 21.27 36.70 39.14
N HIS A 367 22.60 37.03 39.24
CA HIS A 367 23.46 38.24 39.24
C HIS A 367 24.93 37.89 38.76
N ILE A 368 25.93 38.80 38.83
CA ILE A 368 27.32 38.65 38.27
C ILE A 368 28.39 39.40 39.11
N PRO A 369 29.48 38.76 39.60
CA PRO A 369 30.90 39.07 39.26
C PRO A 369 31.71 37.78 38.88
N ALA A 370 33.00 37.69 38.46
CA ALA A 370 34.24 38.51 38.32
C ALA A 370 35.39 38.08 39.29
N ARG A 371 36.72 38.19 39.00
CA ARG A 371 37.50 39.13 38.15
C ARG A 371 38.98 38.65 37.91
N ARG A 372 39.56 38.90 36.70
CA ARG A 372 40.97 39.36 36.35
C ARG A 372 42.26 38.70 36.94
N SER A 373 43.48 38.79 36.37
CA SER A 373 44.01 39.10 35.00
C SER A 373 45.55 38.85 34.87
N ASP A 374 46.09 39.04 33.64
CA ASP A 374 47.46 39.52 33.27
C ASP A 374 48.49 38.62 32.53
N ARG A 375 49.53 39.29 32.00
CA ARG A 375 50.48 38.98 30.88
C ARG A 375 51.93 38.70 31.42
N PRO A 376 53.02 38.39 30.65
CA PRO A 376 53.31 38.72 29.24
C PRO A 376 54.11 37.67 28.41
N SER A 377 55.00 38.13 27.51
CA SER A 377 55.55 37.47 26.32
C SER A 377 57.07 37.21 26.33
N SER A 378 57.57 36.18 25.63
CA SER A 378 58.51 36.31 24.48
C SER A 378 59.30 35.03 24.08
N VAL A 379 59.50 34.88 22.76
CA VAL A 379 60.54 34.16 21.97
C VAL A 379 61.37 33.00 22.59
N GLY A 380 61.28 31.82 21.95
CA GLY A 380 62.23 30.68 22.06
C GLY A 380 62.31 29.91 20.72
N LYS A 381 63.34 29.09 20.48
CA LYS A 381 63.67 28.54 19.13
C LYS A 381 63.59 27.01 18.98
N MET A 382 63.17 26.62 17.76
CA MET A 382 63.68 25.51 16.91
C MET A 382 63.31 24.04 17.16
N ASN A 383 63.30 23.34 16.01
CA ASN A 383 63.29 21.88 15.75
C ASN A 383 61.98 21.12 16.11
N GLY A 384 61.38 20.32 15.22
CA GLY A 384 61.62 20.18 13.77
C GLY A 384 61.30 18.78 13.22
N THR A 385 60.43 18.70 12.22
CA THR A 385 60.25 17.52 11.35
C THR A 385 59.41 17.93 10.13
N ASN A 386 59.80 17.50 8.93
CA ASN A 386 59.04 17.81 7.72
C ASN A 386 57.88 16.82 7.55
N ALA A 387 56.66 17.34 7.54
CA ALA A 387 55.52 16.74 6.86
C ALA A 387 54.96 17.81 5.91
N GLU A 388 54.65 17.45 4.67
CA GLU A 388 54.21 18.43 3.67
C GLU A 388 52.83 19.00 4.04
N GLU A 389 52.75 20.33 4.19
CA GLU A 389 51.46 21.01 4.39
C GLU A 389 50.64 20.94 3.10
N ASP A 390 49.71 19.97 3.04
CA ASP A 390 48.76 19.74 1.95
C ASP A 390 47.84 20.97 1.76
N LEU A 391 48.31 21.92 0.96
CA LEU A 391 47.74 23.26 0.78
C LEU A 391 46.26 23.18 0.38
N PRO A 392 45.40 24.15 0.79
CA PRO A 392 43.95 24.07 0.54
C PRO A 392 43.55 23.84 -0.92
N TYR A 393 44.33 24.38 -1.87
CA TYR A 393 44.14 24.16 -3.30
C TYR A 393 44.40 22.71 -3.75
N GLN A 394 45.33 21.98 -3.11
CA GLN A 394 45.56 20.56 -3.40
C GLN A 394 44.36 19.70 -2.98
N ARG A 395 43.68 20.06 -1.88
CA ARG A 395 42.42 19.40 -1.47
C ARG A 395 41.28 19.70 -2.44
N SER A 396 41.16 20.95 -2.89
CA SER A 396 40.18 21.33 -3.93
C SER A 396 40.44 20.61 -5.26
N LEU A 397 41.70 20.48 -5.68
CA LEU A 397 42.11 19.70 -6.86
C LEU A 397 41.79 18.20 -6.69
N LYS A 398 42.12 17.59 -5.54
CA LYS A 398 41.75 16.21 -5.21
C LYS A 398 40.24 16.01 -5.28
N HIS A 399 39.45 16.97 -4.79
CA HIS A 399 37.99 16.91 -4.85
C HIS A 399 37.45 17.01 -6.28
N ILE A 400 37.88 18.01 -7.07
CA ILE A 400 37.48 18.15 -8.48
C ILE A 400 37.86 16.91 -9.30
N VAL A 401 39.06 16.36 -9.09
CA VAL A 401 39.49 15.10 -9.74
C VAL A 401 38.64 13.90 -9.29
N SER A 402 38.24 13.84 -8.02
CA SER A 402 37.34 12.78 -7.51
C SER A 402 35.92 12.85 -8.10
N LEU A 403 35.49 14.02 -8.58
CA LEU A 403 34.21 14.19 -9.26
C LEU A 403 34.25 13.79 -10.75
N VAL A 404 35.43 13.66 -11.38
CA VAL A 404 35.58 13.33 -12.82
C VAL A 404 34.87 12.04 -13.26
N PRO A 405 34.85 10.92 -12.49
CA PRO A 405 34.07 9.74 -12.86
C PRO A 405 32.56 10.00 -12.86
N LYS A 406 32.07 10.76 -11.87
CA LYS A 406 30.66 11.13 -11.73
C LYS A 406 30.23 12.10 -12.83
N LEU A 407 31.08 13.07 -13.15
CA LEU A 407 31.00 13.95 -14.32
C LEU A 407 30.85 13.17 -15.64
N LYS A 408 31.62 12.08 -15.85
CA LYS A 408 31.46 11.24 -17.05
C LYS A 408 30.10 10.54 -17.12
N GLN A 409 29.55 10.13 -15.98
CA GLN A 409 28.26 9.46 -15.87
C GLN A 409 27.07 10.42 -15.96
N GLU A 410 27.24 11.69 -15.56
CA GLU A 410 26.17 12.71 -15.57
C GLU A 410 26.15 13.52 -16.88
N LEU A 411 27.30 13.75 -17.53
CA LEU A 411 27.38 14.47 -18.82
C LEU A 411 26.82 13.66 -19.99
N SER A 412 26.80 12.33 -19.91
CA SER A 412 26.27 11.44 -20.95
C SER A 412 24.74 11.41 -21.06
N VAL A 413 24.01 12.18 -20.25
CA VAL A 413 22.55 12.04 -20.09
C VAL A 413 21.75 13.28 -20.54
N ASN A 414 22.38 14.47 -20.64
CA ASN A 414 21.61 15.74 -20.76
C ASN A 414 22.25 16.86 -21.63
N GLY A 415 23.36 16.62 -22.33
CA GLY A 415 23.94 17.57 -23.31
C GLY A 415 24.61 18.84 -22.76
N LYS A 416 24.06 19.51 -21.73
CA LYS A 416 24.68 20.62 -20.99
C LYS A 416 24.20 20.67 -19.54
N LYS A 417 25.08 21.03 -18.59
CA LYS A 417 24.65 21.44 -17.23
C LYS A 417 25.70 22.26 -16.47
N CYS A 418 25.23 23.08 -15.54
CA CYS A 418 26.05 23.82 -14.59
C CYS A 418 26.37 22.97 -13.35
N LEU A 419 27.50 23.23 -12.69
CA LEU A 419 27.88 22.57 -11.43
C LEU A 419 28.33 23.60 -10.38
N PRO A 420 27.66 23.70 -9.21
CA PRO A 420 28.14 24.54 -8.12
C PRO A 420 29.45 24.01 -7.53
N VAL A 421 30.43 24.89 -7.31
CA VAL A 421 31.72 24.54 -6.69
C VAL A 421 31.98 25.49 -5.51
N GLU A 422 31.98 24.93 -4.31
CA GLU A 422 32.21 25.69 -3.07
C GLU A 422 33.71 25.79 -2.76
N PHE A 423 34.20 27.02 -2.54
CA PHE A 423 35.59 27.30 -2.15
C PHE A 423 35.62 27.92 -0.75
N THR A 424 35.61 27.07 0.29
CA THR A 424 35.75 27.51 1.68
C THR A 424 37.18 27.98 1.97
N HIS A 425 37.38 29.25 2.36
CA HIS A 425 38.50 29.60 3.22
C HIS A 425 38.22 30.83 4.09
N GLU A 426 38.88 30.89 5.24
CA GLU A 426 38.66 31.88 6.28
C GLU A 426 39.18 33.29 5.91
N GLN A 427 38.43 34.31 6.36
CA GLN A 427 38.75 35.74 6.42
C GLN A 427 39.04 36.48 5.09
N ILE A 428 38.11 37.36 4.73
CA ILE A 428 38.34 38.51 3.82
C ILE A 428 37.73 39.74 4.50
N GLU A 429 38.54 40.78 4.78
CA GLU A 429 38.00 42.08 5.18
C GLU A 429 37.27 42.75 4.01
N VAL A 430 36.02 43.16 4.22
CA VAL A 430 35.20 43.79 3.17
C VAL A 430 35.17 45.31 3.36
N LYS A 431 35.64 46.05 2.36
CA LYS A 431 35.31 47.47 2.15
C LYS A 431 34.46 47.62 0.89
N LYS A 432 33.42 48.45 0.99
CA LYS A 432 32.32 48.64 0.03
C LYS A 432 32.78 48.99 -1.41
N PRO A 433 31.98 48.72 -2.46
CA PRO A 433 30.98 47.67 -2.60
C PRO A 433 31.02 47.02 -4.01
N ILE A 434 32.20 46.60 -4.50
CA ILE A 434 32.32 45.84 -5.75
C ILE A 434 33.16 44.58 -5.50
N LEU A 435 32.53 43.41 -5.61
CA LEU A 435 33.22 42.12 -5.63
C LEU A 435 33.90 41.89 -6.99
N LYS A 436 35.04 42.55 -7.21
CA LYS A 436 36.01 42.06 -8.18
C LYS A 436 36.73 40.87 -7.54
N MET A 437 36.63 39.69 -8.17
CA MET A 437 37.60 38.62 -7.92
C MET A 437 38.98 39.11 -8.38
N ASN A 438 40.02 38.93 -7.57
CA ASN A 438 41.38 39.23 -8.02
C ASN A 438 41.75 38.32 -9.20
N ASP A 439 42.22 38.91 -10.30
CA ASP A 439 42.45 38.23 -11.59
C ASP A 439 43.39 37.01 -11.45
N SER A 440 44.32 37.04 -10.49
CA SER A 440 45.23 35.94 -10.15
C SER A 440 44.53 34.64 -9.72
N ARG A 441 43.29 34.69 -9.19
CA ARG A 441 42.50 33.48 -8.86
C ARG A 441 41.81 32.89 -10.09
N ILE A 442 41.29 33.73 -10.99
CA ILE A 442 40.75 33.29 -12.28
C ILE A 442 41.89 32.69 -13.13
N ALA A 443 43.05 33.35 -13.16
CA ALA A 443 44.25 32.83 -13.82
C ALA A 443 44.70 31.48 -13.26
N TYR A 444 44.63 31.23 -11.94
CA TYR A 444 44.99 29.93 -11.36
C TYR A 444 44.07 28.80 -11.86
N ILE A 445 42.75 29.01 -11.84
CA ILE A 445 41.77 28.02 -12.32
C ILE A 445 41.97 27.78 -13.83
N SER A 446 42.09 28.86 -14.61
CA SER A 446 42.30 28.81 -16.06
C SER A 446 43.62 28.17 -16.49
N ASN A 447 44.69 28.30 -15.70
CA ASN A 447 46.02 27.81 -16.07
C ASN A 447 46.36 26.42 -15.49
N GLN A 448 45.72 25.99 -14.39
CA GLN A 448 46.05 24.72 -13.71
C GLN A 448 44.91 23.70 -13.75
N VAL A 449 43.66 24.11 -13.57
CA VAL A 449 42.50 23.18 -13.51
C VAL A 449 41.98 22.86 -14.91
N MET A 450 41.89 23.87 -15.78
CA MET A 450 41.40 23.70 -17.16
C MET A 450 42.19 22.68 -18.00
N PRO A 451 43.54 22.65 -18.00
CA PRO A 451 44.29 21.67 -18.80
C PRO A 451 44.06 20.24 -18.32
N LEU A 452 44.01 20.03 -17.00
CA LEU A 452 43.73 18.72 -16.38
C LEU A 452 42.31 18.23 -16.72
N LEU A 453 41.31 19.12 -16.70
CA LEU A 453 39.95 18.76 -17.11
C LEU A 453 39.91 18.40 -18.60
N LYS A 454 40.49 19.21 -19.49
CA LYS A 454 40.54 18.89 -20.94
C LYS A 454 41.32 17.61 -21.24
N GLN A 455 42.37 17.28 -20.49
CA GLN A 455 43.09 16.01 -20.64
C GLN A 455 42.24 14.78 -20.24
N LYS A 456 41.30 14.94 -19.29
CA LYS A 456 40.41 13.87 -18.81
C LYS A 456 39.08 13.77 -19.59
N LEU A 457 38.65 14.89 -20.19
CA LEU A 457 37.38 15.11 -20.88
C LEU A 457 37.64 15.91 -22.18
N PRO A 458 38.10 15.27 -23.26
CA PRO A 458 38.64 15.97 -24.44
C PRO A 458 37.62 16.82 -25.21
N ASN A 459 36.33 16.46 -25.19
CA ASN A 459 35.29 17.16 -25.97
C ASN A 459 34.65 18.35 -25.21
N ILE A 460 35.29 18.89 -24.16
CA ILE A 460 34.83 20.11 -23.49
C ILE A 460 35.06 21.33 -24.40
N LYS A 461 33.96 21.95 -24.81
CA LYS A 461 33.93 23.13 -25.69
C LYS A 461 34.26 24.40 -24.93
N SER A 462 33.59 24.65 -23.80
CA SER A 462 33.82 25.81 -22.95
C SER A 462 33.69 25.45 -21.46
N ILE A 463 34.34 26.23 -20.59
CA ILE A 463 34.05 26.28 -19.16
C ILE A 463 33.99 27.74 -18.73
N LYS A 464 33.00 28.10 -17.92
CA LYS A 464 32.80 29.44 -17.36
C LYS A 464 32.59 29.33 -15.85
N PHE A 465 33.11 30.28 -15.07
CA PHE A 465 32.81 30.40 -13.64
C PHE A 465 31.93 31.63 -13.40
N GLU A 466 30.76 31.44 -12.79
CA GLU A 466 29.85 32.53 -12.43
C GLU A 466 29.68 32.63 -10.91
N PRO A 467 30.24 33.66 -10.25
CA PRO A 467 30.12 33.83 -8.81
C PRO A 467 28.69 34.24 -8.41
N THR A 468 28.14 33.57 -7.41
CA THR A 468 26.77 33.73 -6.91
C THR A 468 26.78 34.29 -5.49
N LEU A 469 25.95 35.30 -5.22
CA LEU A 469 25.85 35.92 -3.91
C LEU A 469 24.71 35.33 -3.09
N ASP A 470 25.01 34.86 -1.87
CA ASP A 470 23.99 34.46 -0.90
C ASP A 470 23.17 35.69 -0.45
N LYS A 471 21.85 35.60 -0.58
CA LYS A 471 20.91 36.65 -0.16
C LYS A 471 20.95 36.92 1.35
N LYS A 472 21.43 35.99 2.19
CA LYS A 472 21.64 36.23 3.63
C LYS A 472 22.86 37.09 3.95
N ALA A 473 23.78 37.29 3.00
CA ALA A 473 25.01 38.04 3.23
C ALA A 473 24.87 39.58 3.10
N GLN A 474 23.69 40.10 2.72
CA GLN A 474 23.50 41.55 2.50
C GLN A 474 23.58 42.39 3.80
N ASP A 475 23.20 41.82 4.95
CA ASP A 475 23.09 42.57 6.22
C ASP A 475 24.27 42.39 7.18
N ASN A 476 25.17 41.42 6.96
CA ASN A 476 26.28 41.12 7.89
C ASN A 476 27.64 40.98 7.19
N PHE A 477 28.39 42.08 7.14
CA PHE A 477 29.68 42.26 6.44
C PHE A 477 30.90 41.56 7.10
N GLN A 478 30.74 40.39 7.74
CA GLN A 478 31.86 39.71 8.43
C GLN A 478 32.16 38.25 7.99
N SER A 479 31.34 37.62 7.16
CA SER A 479 31.68 36.32 6.55
C SER A 479 30.95 36.06 5.23
N ALA A 480 31.50 36.60 4.13
CA ALA A 480 31.01 36.30 2.79
C ALA A 480 31.76 35.09 2.18
N ALA A 481 31.16 33.91 2.25
CA ALA A 481 31.54 32.80 1.37
C ALA A 481 31.16 33.18 -0.07
N ILE A 482 32.11 33.08 -1.01
CA ILE A 482 31.84 33.31 -2.43
C ILE A 482 31.50 31.96 -3.06
N PHE A 483 30.21 31.70 -3.20
CA PHE A 483 29.71 30.60 -4.02
C PHE A 483 29.91 30.93 -5.51
N GLY A 484 29.94 29.92 -6.36
CA GLY A 484 29.88 30.10 -7.79
C GLY A 484 29.75 28.80 -8.55
N GLU A 485 29.17 28.86 -9.74
CA GLU A 485 28.97 27.69 -10.58
C GLU A 485 30.03 27.61 -11.66
N LEU A 486 30.63 26.43 -11.79
CA LEU A 486 31.49 26.04 -12.90
C LEU A 486 30.60 25.41 -13.99
N ILE A 487 30.24 26.21 -14.99
CA ILE A 487 29.43 25.81 -16.13
C ILE A 487 30.34 25.11 -17.15
N ILE A 488 30.01 23.88 -17.55
CA ILE A 488 30.80 23.08 -18.51
C ILE A 488 29.93 22.77 -19.73
N GLU A 489 30.40 23.11 -20.93
CA GLU A 489 29.78 22.72 -22.19
C GLU A 489 30.59 21.61 -22.86
N TYR A 490 29.90 20.56 -23.31
CA TYR A 490 30.50 19.34 -23.88
C TYR A 490 29.84 18.99 -25.21
N GLU A 491 30.60 18.44 -26.16
CA GLU A 491 30.05 17.86 -27.39
C GLU A 491 30.16 16.32 -27.36
N GLY A 492 29.01 15.68 -27.18
CA GLY A 492 28.77 14.26 -27.41
C GLY A 492 27.59 14.11 -28.37
N LYS A 493 27.57 13.03 -29.16
CA LYS A 493 26.43 12.69 -30.01
C LYS A 493 25.34 12.01 -29.19
N ASP A 494 24.11 12.10 -29.65
CA ASP A 494 22.96 11.43 -29.06
C ASP A 494 23.08 9.91 -29.20
N GLU A 495 23.31 9.23 -28.08
CA GLU A 495 23.05 7.80 -27.87
C GLU A 495 22.27 7.68 -26.56
N ASP A 496 20.99 7.32 -26.66
CA ASP A 496 20.01 7.50 -25.59
C ASP A 496 20.24 6.51 -24.43
N HIS A 497 20.65 7.03 -23.26
CA HIS A 497 20.88 6.26 -22.04
C HIS A 497 20.09 6.84 -20.85
N THR A 498 18.82 7.14 -21.08
CA THR A 498 17.81 7.49 -20.05
C THR A 498 17.35 6.24 -19.28
N GLY A 499 18.31 5.51 -18.69
CA GLY A 499 18.13 4.25 -17.97
C GLY A 499 17.49 4.37 -16.58
N GLU A 500 16.46 5.20 -16.42
CA GLU A 500 15.51 5.08 -15.32
C GLU A 500 14.55 3.92 -15.61
N ASN A 501 14.19 3.14 -14.58
CA ASN A 501 13.20 2.06 -14.72
C ASN A 501 11.78 2.64 -14.87
N LYS A 502 11.48 3.26 -16.01
CA LYS A 502 10.10 3.41 -16.49
C LYS A 502 9.51 2.02 -16.61
N ARG A 503 8.48 1.75 -15.80
CA ARG A 503 7.66 0.55 -15.95
C ARG A 503 6.75 0.77 -17.15
N PHE A 504 7.05 0.10 -18.25
CA PHE A 504 6.23 0.05 -19.48
C PHE A 504 4.73 0.04 -19.14
N ASP A 505 4.02 1.11 -19.50
CA ASP A 505 2.63 1.32 -19.05
C ASP A 505 1.58 0.67 -19.97
N GLY A 506 2.04 0.12 -21.10
CA GLY A 506 1.26 -0.67 -22.05
C GLY A 506 0.30 0.12 -22.94
N LYS A 507 0.05 1.41 -22.72
CA LYS A 507 -0.99 2.17 -23.46
C LYS A 507 -0.66 2.30 -24.95
N GLU A 508 0.59 2.56 -25.27
CA GLU A 508 1.06 2.62 -26.65
C GLU A 508 0.97 1.25 -27.34
N LEU A 509 1.29 0.17 -26.62
CA LEU A 509 1.13 -1.21 -27.12
C LEU A 509 -0.33 -1.58 -27.37
N HIS A 510 -1.26 -1.25 -26.47
CA HIS A 510 -2.68 -1.45 -26.74
C HIS A 510 -3.11 -0.65 -27.98
N THR A 511 -2.68 0.60 -28.10
CA THR A 511 -2.96 1.47 -29.26
C THR A 511 -2.42 0.88 -30.56
N GLU A 512 -1.16 0.45 -30.61
CA GLU A 512 -0.56 -0.18 -31.80
C GLU A 512 -1.19 -1.54 -32.13
N SER A 513 -1.57 -2.34 -31.12
CA SER A 513 -2.26 -3.61 -31.31
C SER A 513 -3.56 -3.43 -32.11
N THR A 514 -4.34 -2.38 -31.81
CA THR A 514 -5.57 -2.07 -32.57
C THR A 514 -5.34 -1.69 -34.03
N LYS A 515 -4.12 -1.29 -34.41
CA LYS A 515 -3.74 -0.97 -35.80
C LYS A 515 -3.36 -2.21 -36.61
N SER A 516 -3.21 -3.38 -35.99
CA SER A 516 -2.86 -4.64 -36.69
C SER A 516 -3.98 -5.08 -37.66
N GLY A 517 -5.22 -5.21 -37.18
CA GLY A 517 -6.37 -5.58 -38.02
C GLY A 517 -6.65 -4.56 -39.13
N PHE A 518 -6.35 -3.28 -38.88
CA PHE A 518 -6.41 -2.24 -39.91
C PHE A 518 -5.43 -2.52 -41.07
N LYS A 519 -4.19 -2.92 -40.79
CA LYS A 519 -3.18 -3.25 -41.81
C LYS A 519 -3.64 -4.41 -42.70
N TYR A 520 -4.30 -5.43 -42.13
CA TYR A 520 -4.89 -6.53 -42.90
C TYR A 520 -5.98 -6.03 -43.85
N LEU A 521 -7.00 -5.34 -43.33
CA LEU A 521 -8.09 -4.86 -44.18
C LEU A 521 -7.63 -3.84 -45.23
N ALA A 522 -6.61 -3.04 -44.95
CA ALA A 522 -6.05 -2.09 -45.93
C ALA A 522 -5.36 -2.76 -47.13
N SER A 523 -5.02 -4.06 -47.02
CA SER A 523 -4.53 -4.87 -48.14
C SER A 523 -5.65 -5.50 -48.99
N LEU A 524 -6.91 -5.46 -48.51
CA LEU A 524 -8.09 -5.94 -49.23
C LEU A 524 -8.74 -4.77 -49.99
N GLU A 525 -8.78 -4.84 -51.31
CA GLU A 525 -9.31 -3.78 -52.18
C GLU A 525 -10.74 -3.37 -51.80
N GLU A 526 -11.61 -4.34 -51.48
CA GLU A 526 -13.03 -4.16 -51.14
C GLU A 526 -13.29 -3.45 -49.79
N TYR A 527 -12.26 -3.27 -48.95
CA TYR A 527 -12.39 -2.59 -47.65
C TYR A 527 -11.79 -1.18 -47.62
N LYS A 528 -10.99 -0.78 -48.61
CA LYS A 528 -10.27 0.51 -48.59
C LYS A 528 -11.17 1.72 -48.30
N ASP A 529 -12.33 1.76 -48.94
CA ASP A 529 -13.31 2.85 -48.80
C ASP A 529 -14.17 2.74 -47.52
N LYS A 530 -14.21 1.55 -46.89
CA LYS A 530 -14.89 1.32 -45.60
C LYS A 530 -14.02 1.68 -44.39
N LEU A 531 -12.71 1.87 -44.59
CA LEU A 531 -11.74 2.04 -43.50
C LEU A 531 -11.68 3.45 -42.91
N ASP A 532 -12.28 4.47 -43.53
CA ASP A 532 -12.25 5.82 -42.98
C ASP A 532 -13.05 5.96 -41.67
N ASN A 533 -14.16 5.22 -41.50
CA ASN A 533 -14.85 5.14 -40.21
C ASN A 533 -13.94 4.53 -39.13
N VAL A 534 -13.18 3.48 -39.47
CA VAL A 534 -12.20 2.87 -38.54
C VAL A 534 -11.07 3.85 -38.20
N ARG A 535 -10.57 4.61 -39.19
CA ARG A 535 -9.55 5.66 -38.96
C ARG A 535 -10.10 6.73 -38.02
N GLN A 536 -11.31 7.22 -38.26
CA GLN A 536 -11.94 8.26 -37.45
C GLN A 536 -12.19 7.79 -36.02
N PHE A 537 -12.63 6.54 -35.83
CA PHE A 537 -12.72 5.91 -34.52
C PHE A 537 -11.34 5.86 -33.86
N LEU A 538 -10.34 5.19 -34.44
CA LEU A 538 -9.01 5.05 -33.83
C LEU A 538 -8.24 6.37 -33.64
N ALA A 539 -8.66 7.48 -34.26
CA ALA A 539 -8.00 8.78 -34.17
C ALA A 539 -8.21 9.54 -32.84
N ASN A 540 -9.35 9.37 -32.16
CA ASN A 540 -9.66 10.15 -30.93
C ASN A 540 -10.16 9.28 -29.74
N PRO A 541 -9.36 8.34 -29.22
CA PRO A 541 -9.76 7.43 -28.15
C PRO A 541 -10.27 8.13 -26.88
N ALA A 542 -9.76 9.32 -26.55
CA ALA A 542 -10.19 10.08 -25.38
C ALA A 542 -11.67 10.51 -25.43
N GLU A 543 -12.28 10.59 -26.62
CA GLU A 543 -13.64 11.07 -26.80
C GLU A 543 -14.71 9.96 -26.73
N TRP A 544 -14.41 8.76 -27.25
CA TRP A 544 -15.37 7.64 -27.32
C TRP A 544 -15.09 6.51 -26.33
N PHE A 545 -13.84 6.32 -25.87
CA PHE A 545 -13.52 5.21 -24.97
C PHE A 545 -14.35 5.23 -23.67
N PRO A 546 -14.60 6.40 -23.02
CA PRO A 546 -15.53 6.46 -21.89
C PRO A 546 -16.95 6.02 -22.24
N ARG A 547 -17.43 6.33 -23.46
CA ARG A 547 -18.80 6.05 -23.91
C ARG A 547 -19.08 4.56 -24.10
N LEU A 548 -18.05 3.76 -24.39
CA LEU A 548 -18.19 2.30 -24.45
C LEU A 548 -18.59 1.69 -23.08
N PHE A 549 -18.21 2.36 -21.98
CA PHE A 549 -18.54 1.97 -20.62
C PHE A 549 -19.69 2.79 -20.00
N GLU A 550 -20.41 3.59 -20.80
CA GLU A 550 -21.64 4.24 -20.35
C GLU A 550 -22.69 3.18 -20.01
N VAL A 551 -23.17 3.23 -18.77
CA VAL A 551 -24.21 2.37 -18.23
C VAL A 551 -25.57 2.80 -18.78
N ASN A 552 -26.32 1.82 -19.26
CA ASN A 552 -27.70 1.95 -19.71
C ASN A 552 -28.57 1.11 -18.77
N ASP A 553 -29.42 1.78 -17.98
CA ASP A 553 -30.26 1.15 -16.94
C ASP A 553 -31.20 0.06 -17.46
N ARG A 554 -31.46 -0.01 -18.77
CA ARG A 554 -32.30 -1.03 -19.41
C ARG A 554 -31.56 -2.32 -19.77
N THR A 555 -30.28 -2.21 -20.14
CA THR A 555 -29.52 -3.30 -20.78
C THR A 555 -28.28 -3.73 -20.00
N SER A 556 -27.78 -2.88 -19.09
CA SER A 556 -26.54 -3.14 -18.35
C SER A 556 -26.74 -4.17 -17.25
N VAL A 557 -25.71 -4.98 -17.04
CA VAL A 557 -25.70 -6.11 -16.10
C VAL A 557 -24.37 -6.19 -15.38
N LEU A 558 -24.27 -7.09 -14.39
CA LEU A 558 -23.00 -7.45 -13.79
C LEU A 558 -22.19 -8.31 -14.77
N CYS A 559 -21.23 -7.68 -15.44
CA CYS A 559 -20.29 -8.34 -16.35
C CYS A 559 -19.07 -8.87 -15.57
N HIS A 560 -18.47 -9.93 -16.10
CA HIS A 560 -17.23 -10.52 -15.61
C HIS A 560 -16.01 -9.63 -15.92
N GLY A 561 -16.01 -8.90 -17.03
CA GLY A 561 -14.97 -7.92 -17.40
C GLY A 561 -13.66 -8.52 -17.95
N ASP A 562 -13.43 -9.82 -17.77
CA ASP A 562 -12.41 -10.62 -18.46
C ASP A 562 -13.02 -11.98 -18.88
N PHE A 563 -14.11 -11.94 -19.64
CA PHE A 563 -14.87 -13.13 -20.04
C PHE A 563 -14.19 -13.93 -21.17
N CYS A 564 -12.97 -14.41 -20.92
CA CYS A 564 -12.19 -15.19 -21.87
C CYS A 564 -12.25 -16.70 -21.57
N ARG A 565 -11.90 -17.55 -22.55
CA ARG A 565 -11.90 -19.03 -22.37
C ARG A 565 -10.94 -19.54 -21.29
N ASN A 566 -9.98 -18.72 -20.86
CA ASN A 566 -9.00 -19.10 -19.84
C ASN A 566 -9.63 -19.04 -18.43
N ASN A 567 -10.76 -18.33 -18.28
CA ASN A 567 -11.48 -18.10 -17.03
C ASN A 567 -12.74 -18.98 -16.93
N MET A 568 -12.76 -20.10 -17.68
CA MET A 568 -13.91 -21.01 -17.82
C MET A 568 -13.53 -22.47 -17.61
N PHE A 569 -14.25 -23.17 -16.73
CA PHE A 569 -14.21 -24.62 -16.61
C PHE A 569 -15.47 -25.26 -17.17
N PHE A 570 -15.33 -25.99 -18.28
CA PHE A 570 -16.40 -26.77 -18.89
C PHE A 570 -16.47 -28.18 -18.29
N LYS A 571 -17.69 -28.64 -17.97
CA LYS A 571 -17.98 -30.04 -17.69
C LYS A 571 -18.39 -30.73 -18.98
N TYR A 572 -17.81 -31.90 -19.26
CA TYR A 572 -18.10 -32.70 -20.45
C TYR A 572 -18.83 -34.01 -20.10
N GLU A 573 -19.52 -34.56 -21.09
CA GLU A 573 -19.90 -35.98 -21.16
C GLU A 573 -18.76 -36.83 -21.72
N ASP A 574 -18.85 -38.16 -21.57
CA ASP A 574 -17.91 -39.14 -22.16
C ASP A 574 -17.83 -39.04 -23.70
N SER A 575 -18.83 -38.43 -24.33
CA SER A 575 -18.90 -38.09 -25.76
C SER A 575 -17.97 -36.93 -26.17
N GLY A 576 -17.35 -36.24 -25.21
CA GLY A 576 -16.64 -34.98 -25.44
C GLY A 576 -17.54 -33.75 -25.56
N ARG A 577 -18.87 -33.90 -25.40
CA ARG A 577 -19.83 -32.79 -25.47
C ARG A 577 -19.84 -31.97 -24.17
N PRO A 578 -19.71 -30.62 -24.21
CA PRO A 578 -19.88 -29.80 -23.02
C PRO A 578 -21.35 -29.76 -22.58
N VAL A 579 -21.58 -29.84 -21.26
CA VAL A 579 -22.91 -29.91 -20.63
C VAL A 579 -23.09 -29.00 -19.41
N ASN A 580 -22.02 -28.33 -18.96
CA ASN A 580 -22.09 -27.29 -17.95
C ASN A 580 -20.83 -26.41 -18.04
N VAL A 581 -20.87 -25.20 -17.47
CA VAL A 581 -19.71 -24.30 -17.39
C VAL A 581 -19.70 -23.59 -16.04
N LYS A 582 -18.50 -23.34 -15.50
CA LYS A 582 -18.27 -22.43 -14.37
C LYS A 582 -17.25 -21.38 -14.75
N PHE A 583 -17.49 -20.15 -14.32
CA PHE A 583 -16.57 -19.03 -14.50
C PHE A 583 -15.73 -18.80 -13.23
N PHE A 584 -14.52 -18.26 -13.37
CA PHE A 584 -13.61 -17.96 -12.26
C PHE A 584 -12.71 -16.76 -12.58
N ASP A 585 -11.88 -16.33 -11.61
CA ASP A 585 -11.11 -15.07 -11.66
C ASP A 585 -12.01 -13.82 -11.80
N MET A 586 -12.89 -13.66 -10.82
CA MET A 586 -13.87 -12.56 -10.72
C MET A 586 -13.23 -11.20 -10.34
N ALA A 587 -11.92 -11.03 -10.56
CA ALA A 587 -11.17 -9.83 -10.17
C ALA A 587 -11.53 -8.58 -11.00
N THR A 588 -12.14 -8.77 -12.17
CA THR A 588 -12.49 -7.72 -13.14
C THR A 588 -13.99 -7.42 -13.23
N ILE A 589 -14.81 -7.95 -12.31
CA ILE A 589 -16.27 -7.73 -12.29
C ILE A 589 -16.60 -6.24 -12.36
N ILE A 590 -17.52 -5.88 -13.26
CA ILE A 590 -17.93 -4.51 -13.54
C ILE A 590 -19.42 -4.44 -13.91
N HIS A 591 -20.13 -3.40 -13.45
CA HIS A 591 -21.48 -3.12 -13.95
C HIS A 591 -21.38 -2.39 -15.29
N ALA A 592 -21.77 -3.06 -16.38
CA ALA A 592 -21.52 -2.59 -17.75
C ALA A 592 -22.53 -3.20 -18.74
N SER A 593 -22.41 -2.79 -20.00
CA SER A 593 -23.13 -3.42 -21.11
C SER A 593 -22.70 -4.90 -21.27
N PRO A 594 -23.63 -5.86 -21.43
CA PRO A 594 -23.31 -7.29 -21.61
C PRO A 594 -22.46 -7.57 -22.86
N VAL A 595 -22.46 -6.63 -23.81
CA VAL A 595 -21.62 -6.64 -25.02
C VAL A 595 -20.12 -6.72 -24.67
N LEU A 596 -19.69 -6.19 -23.52
CA LEU A 596 -18.31 -6.29 -23.04
C LEU A 596 -17.84 -7.75 -22.96
N ASP A 597 -18.62 -8.59 -22.29
CA ASP A 597 -18.33 -10.01 -22.12
C ASP A 597 -18.61 -10.81 -23.40
N ILE A 598 -19.77 -10.60 -24.03
CA ILE A 598 -20.21 -11.38 -25.21
C ILE A 598 -19.27 -11.15 -26.39
N ALA A 599 -18.97 -9.88 -26.73
CA ALA A 599 -18.13 -9.58 -27.88
C ALA A 599 -16.70 -10.08 -27.68
N PHE A 600 -16.14 -9.94 -26.47
CA PHE A 600 -14.80 -10.45 -26.18
C PHE A 600 -14.75 -11.98 -26.25
N PHE A 601 -15.69 -12.68 -25.61
CA PHE A 601 -15.74 -14.15 -25.65
C PHE A 601 -15.89 -14.70 -27.07
N LEU A 602 -16.84 -14.17 -27.85
CA LEU A 602 -17.11 -14.67 -29.19
C LEU A 602 -15.96 -14.35 -30.16
N TYR A 603 -15.43 -13.13 -30.16
CA TYR A 603 -14.34 -12.77 -31.07
C TYR A 603 -13.00 -13.47 -30.74
N LEU A 604 -12.74 -13.79 -29.47
CA LEU A 604 -11.50 -14.49 -29.06
C LEU A 604 -11.52 -15.99 -29.39
N ASN A 605 -12.70 -16.60 -29.59
CA ASN A 605 -12.86 -18.05 -29.71
C ASN A 605 -13.48 -18.54 -31.02
N THR A 606 -13.85 -17.65 -31.95
CA THR A 606 -14.41 -18.01 -33.27
C THR A 606 -13.47 -17.64 -34.42
N GLY A 607 -13.47 -18.46 -35.48
CA GLY A 607 -12.94 -18.06 -36.79
C GLY A 607 -13.96 -17.26 -37.60
N GLN A 608 -13.55 -16.60 -38.69
CA GLN A 608 -14.47 -15.84 -39.56
C GLN A 608 -15.68 -16.69 -40.00
N ASP A 609 -15.43 -17.91 -40.50
CA ASP A 609 -16.48 -18.77 -41.07
C ASP A 609 -17.55 -19.15 -40.03
N GLN A 610 -17.14 -19.40 -38.77
CA GLN A 610 -18.09 -19.70 -37.70
C GLN A 610 -18.95 -18.49 -37.31
N ARG A 611 -18.41 -17.26 -37.39
CA ARG A 611 -19.24 -16.07 -37.21
C ARG A 611 -20.25 -15.93 -38.35
N VAL A 612 -19.79 -16.01 -39.60
CA VAL A 612 -20.66 -15.93 -40.80
C VAL A 612 -21.77 -16.99 -40.80
N GLN A 613 -21.52 -18.19 -40.24
CA GLN A 613 -22.50 -19.29 -40.22
C GLN A 613 -23.38 -19.35 -38.97
N HIS A 614 -22.93 -18.83 -37.82
CA HIS A 614 -23.58 -19.09 -36.51
C HIS A 614 -23.73 -17.85 -35.61
N TRP A 615 -23.45 -16.63 -36.07
CA TRP A 615 -23.51 -15.43 -35.21
C TRP A 615 -24.84 -15.28 -34.46
N ASP A 616 -25.96 -15.26 -35.20
CA ASP A 616 -27.30 -15.11 -34.62
C ASP A 616 -27.63 -16.24 -33.63
N GLN A 617 -27.20 -17.47 -33.94
CA GLN A 617 -27.38 -18.63 -33.05
C GLN A 617 -26.62 -18.45 -31.72
N MET A 618 -25.43 -17.83 -31.74
CA MET A 618 -24.64 -17.55 -30.54
C MET A 618 -25.25 -16.42 -29.70
N ILE A 619 -25.78 -15.35 -30.32
CA ILE A 619 -26.47 -14.26 -29.60
C ILE A 619 -27.82 -14.73 -29.03
N HIS A 620 -28.62 -15.49 -29.81
CA HIS A 620 -29.85 -16.11 -29.30
C HIS A 620 -29.60 -17.03 -28.11
N SER A 621 -28.53 -17.83 -28.12
CA SER A 621 -28.18 -18.70 -26.98
C SER A 621 -27.92 -17.93 -25.68
N TYR A 622 -27.36 -16.71 -25.77
CA TYR A 622 -27.25 -15.80 -24.62
C TYR A 622 -28.63 -15.27 -24.21
N TYR A 623 -29.40 -14.74 -25.17
CA TYR A 623 -30.67 -14.08 -24.90
C TYR A 623 -31.72 -15.03 -24.31
N ASP A 624 -31.86 -16.24 -24.84
CA ASP A 624 -32.82 -17.24 -24.34
C ASP A 624 -32.46 -17.66 -22.91
N SER A 625 -31.16 -17.73 -22.59
CA SER A 625 -30.67 -18.03 -21.23
C SER A 625 -30.95 -16.90 -20.25
N LEU A 626 -30.74 -15.64 -20.67
CA LEU A 626 -31.08 -14.43 -19.90
C LEU A 626 -32.59 -14.41 -19.61
N LYS A 627 -33.41 -14.51 -20.67
CA LYS A 627 -34.87 -14.54 -20.60
C LYS A 627 -35.38 -15.63 -19.66
N GLN A 628 -34.96 -16.89 -19.87
CA GLN A 628 -35.40 -18.01 -19.03
C GLN A 628 -35.06 -17.78 -17.54
N THR A 629 -33.89 -17.19 -17.27
CA THR A 629 -33.47 -16.86 -15.90
C THR A 629 -34.37 -15.78 -15.30
N CYS A 630 -34.59 -14.66 -16.00
CA CYS A 630 -35.47 -13.58 -15.55
C CYS A 630 -36.92 -14.05 -15.35
N GLU A 631 -37.49 -14.82 -16.29
CA GLU A 631 -38.85 -15.37 -16.19
C GLU A 631 -39.02 -16.33 -15.00
N SER A 632 -37.95 -16.98 -14.54
CA SER A 632 -37.96 -17.85 -13.35
C SER A 632 -37.90 -17.09 -12.02
N CYS A 633 -37.35 -15.87 -12.01
CA CYS A 633 -37.06 -15.06 -10.82
C CYS A 633 -38.26 -14.18 -10.39
N HIS A 634 -39.46 -14.76 -10.33
CA HIS A 634 -40.77 -14.10 -10.21
C HIS A 634 -41.16 -13.24 -11.43
N HIS A 635 -42.44 -13.27 -11.80
CA HIS A 635 -43.00 -12.63 -13.01
C HIS A 635 -43.09 -11.09 -12.97
N THR A 636 -42.17 -10.42 -12.25
CA THR A 636 -42.14 -8.96 -12.03
C THR A 636 -40.78 -8.34 -12.34
N VAL A 637 -39.79 -9.11 -12.81
CA VAL A 637 -38.50 -8.60 -13.27
C VAL A 637 -38.61 -8.22 -14.74
N GLU A 638 -38.48 -6.93 -15.04
CA GLU A 638 -38.27 -6.48 -16.42
C GLU A 638 -36.83 -6.77 -16.87
N PHE A 639 -36.67 -7.11 -18.14
CA PHE A 639 -35.40 -7.39 -18.80
C PHE A 639 -35.45 -6.89 -20.26
N PRO A 640 -34.30 -6.63 -20.91
CA PRO A 640 -34.28 -6.07 -22.26
C PRO A 640 -34.80 -7.08 -23.30
N THR A 641 -35.29 -6.58 -24.45
CA THR A 641 -35.64 -7.43 -25.60
C THR A 641 -34.40 -7.89 -26.39
N TYR A 642 -34.59 -8.81 -27.33
CA TYR A 642 -33.51 -9.28 -28.22
C TYR A 642 -32.99 -8.13 -29.10
N GLU A 643 -33.90 -7.28 -29.57
CA GLU A 643 -33.62 -6.08 -30.35
C GLU A 643 -32.87 -5.04 -29.50
N GLU A 644 -33.26 -4.82 -28.24
CA GLU A 644 -32.53 -3.95 -27.31
C GLU A 644 -31.08 -4.43 -27.08
N ILE A 645 -30.85 -5.75 -26.99
CA ILE A 645 -29.49 -6.33 -26.90
C ILE A 645 -28.70 -6.19 -28.21
N LEU A 646 -29.33 -6.31 -29.38
CA LEU A 646 -28.65 -6.12 -30.67
C LEU A 646 -28.35 -4.65 -30.97
N ASP A 647 -29.22 -3.71 -30.59
CA ASP A 647 -28.98 -2.28 -30.73
C ASP A 647 -27.88 -1.80 -29.77
N GLU A 648 -27.83 -2.34 -28.55
CA GLU A 648 -26.72 -2.16 -27.60
C GLU A 648 -25.40 -2.73 -28.16
N PHE A 649 -25.44 -3.80 -28.97
CA PHE A 649 -24.26 -4.41 -29.58
C PHE A 649 -23.58 -3.49 -30.61
N LYS A 650 -24.35 -2.73 -31.40
CA LYS A 650 -23.83 -1.88 -32.49
C LYS A 650 -22.73 -0.89 -32.04
N PRO A 651 -22.93 0.00 -31.06
CA PRO A 651 -21.90 0.95 -30.63
C PRO A 651 -20.77 0.30 -29.80
N LYS A 652 -20.97 -0.91 -29.25
CA LYS A 652 -20.08 -1.49 -28.24
C LYS A 652 -19.33 -2.74 -28.69
N ALA A 653 -19.60 -3.29 -29.88
CA ALA A 653 -18.87 -4.41 -30.48
C ALA A 653 -17.35 -4.20 -30.52
N MET A 654 -16.91 -2.95 -30.67
CA MET A 654 -15.49 -2.57 -30.67
C MET A 654 -14.78 -2.91 -29.35
N LEU A 655 -15.47 -3.02 -28.20
CA LEU A 655 -14.87 -3.52 -26.95
C LEU A 655 -14.21 -4.89 -27.14
N GLY A 656 -14.91 -5.80 -27.83
CA GLY A 656 -14.38 -7.13 -28.14
C GLY A 656 -13.18 -7.07 -29.09
N TYR A 657 -13.18 -6.16 -30.08
CA TYR A 657 -12.02 -5.95 -30.95
C TYR A 657 -10.81 -5.41 -30.19
N LEU A 658 -10.98 -4.40 -29.33
CA LEU A 658 -9.89 -3.80 -28.55
C LEU A 658 -9.17 -4.88 -27.73
N SER A 659 -9.92 -5.68 -26.96
CA SER A 659 -9.36 -6.78 -26.17
C SER A 659 -8.74 -7.89 -27.05
N CYS A 660 -9.43 -8.32 -28.11
CA CYS A 660 -8.91 -9.37 -28.99
C CYS A 660 -7.65 -8.95 -29.75
N SER A 661 -7.53 -7.68 -30.14
CA SER A 661 -6.35 -7.17 -30.86
C SER A 661 -5.05 -7.34 -30.06
N PHE A 662 -5.15 -7.31 -28.72
CA PHE A 662 -4.04 -7.54 -27.80
C PHE A 662 -3.86 -9.03 -27.45
N PHE A 663 -4.94 -9.76 -27.13
CA PHE A 663 -4.84 -11.14 -26.64
C PHE A 663 -4.71 -12.21 -27.74
N LEU A 664 -5.41 -12.06 -28.87
CA LEU A 664 -5.52 -13.12 -29.88
C LEU A 664 -4.17 -13.47 -30.55
N PRO A 665 -3.32 -12.50 -30.98
CA PRO A 665 -2.00 -12.84 -31.55
C PRO A 665 -1.11 -13.61 -30.56
N VAL A 666 -1.18 -13.27 -29.27
CA VAL A 666 -0.42 -13.93 -28.20
C VAL A 666 -0.94 -15.34 -27.93
N MET A 667 -2.26 -15.56 -28.06
CA MET A 667 -2.88 -16.88 -27.92
C MET A 667 -2.69 -17.79 -29.14
N MET A 668 -2.27 -17.24 -30.29
CA MET A 668 -1.92 -17.98 -31.51
C MET A 668 -0.43 -18.36 -31.60
N GLN A 669 0.42 -17.93 -30.66
CA GLN A 669 1.88 -18.10 -30.77
C GLN A 669 2.29 -19.58 -30.80
N LYS A 670 3.00 -19.98 -31.85
CA LYS A 670 3.49 -21.37 -32.05
C LYS A 670 4.71 -21.71 -31.16
N VAL A 671 5.34 -20.70 -30.56
CA VAL A 671 6.44 -20.81 -29.59
C VAL A 671 6.14 -19.86 -28.44
N GLN A 672 6.27 -20.33 -27.19
CA GLN A 672 5.97 -19.52 -26.01
C GLN A 672 7.11 -18.51 -25.74
N GLU A 673 6.77 -17.23 -25.66
CA GLU A 673 7.73 -16.15 -25.38
C GLU A 673 8.39 -16.28 -24.00
N ASP A 674 9.72 -16.17 -23.97
CA ASP A 674 10.51 -16.07 -22.74
C ASP A 674 10.39 -14.66 -22.13
N ARG A 675 9.38 -14.50 -21.27
CA ARG A 675 9.10 -13.24 -20.55
C ARG A 675 10.25 -12.75 -19.67
N SER A 676 11.25 -13.57 -19.34
CA SER A 676 12.42 -13.11 -18.57
C SER A 676 13.31 -12.12 -19.35
N LYS A 677 13.20 -12.10 -20.69
CA LYS A 677 13.92 -11.19 -21.58
C LYS A 677 13.29 -9.79 -21.65
N TRP A 678 12.03 -9.61 -21.25
CA TRP A 678 11.31 -8.35 -21.39
C TRP A 678 11.97 -7.21 -20.59
N GLY A 679 12.52 -7.49 -19.41
CA GLY A 679 13.30 -6.53 -18.61
C GLY A 679 14.69 -6.18 -19.17
N LYS A 680 14.91 -6.37 -20.48
CA LYS A 680 16.12 -5.99 -21.24
C LYS A 680 15.80 -5.32 -22.57
N LEU A 681 14.51 -5.20 -22.92
CA LEU A 681 14.03 -4.55 -24.14
C LEU A 681 13.51 -3.16 -23.77
N ASN A 682 13.65 -2.20 -24.69
CA ASN A 682 12.99 -0.91 -24.58
C ASN A 682 11.51 -0.98 -25.05
N ASP A 683 10.76 0.10 -24.82
CA ASP A 683 9.32 0.15 -25.10
C ASP A 683 9.00 -0.08 -26.59
N GLU A 684 9.83 0.44 -27.53
CA GLU A 684 9.68 0.20 -28.97
C GLU A 684 9.98 -1.26 -29.34
N GLU A 685 11.03 -1.86 -28.76
CA GLU A 685 11.38 -3.27 -28.97
C GLU A 685 10.28 -4.21 -28.46
N ILE A 686 9.64 -3.89 -27.32
CA ILE A 686 8.49 -4.63 -26.79
C ILE A 686 7.29 -4.51 -27.75
N ILE A 687 7.03 -3.31 -28.28
CA ILE A 687 5.95 -3.06 -29.25
C ILE A 687 6.21 -3.82 -30.56
N GLN A 688 7.42 -3.74 -31.14
CA GLN A 688 7.75 -4.46 -32.37
C GLN A 688 7.72 -5.98 -32.18
N LEU A 689 8.22 -6.48 -31.05
CA LEU A 689 8.09 -7.90 -30.69
C LEU A 689 6.62 -8.32 -30.68
N ARG A 690 5.76 -7.58 -29.99
CA ARG A 690 4.31 -7.84 -29.90
C ARG A 690 3.58 -7.76 -31.23
N LEU A 691 3.90 -6.76 -32.07
CA LEU A 691 3.34 -6.63 -33.41
C LEU A 691 3.81 -7.75 -34.37
N SER A 692 4.95 -8.39 -34.06
CA SER A 692 5.44 -9.59 -34.77
C SER A 692 4.90 -10.91 -34.21
N THR A 693 4.34 -10.94 -32.99
CA THR A 693 3.80 -12.17 -32.37
C THR A 693 2.72 -12.78 -33.27
N SER A 694 2.94 -14.01 -33.73
CA SER A 694 2.09 -14.74 -34.70
C SER A 694 1.99 -14.12 -36.12
N GLY A 695 2.76 -13.07 -36.42
CA GLY A 695 2.98 -12.55 -37.77
C GLY A 695 1.70 -12.28 -38.59
N GLU A 696 1.73 -12.68 -39.87
CA GLU A 696 0.61 -12.50 -40.80
C GLU A 696 -0.64 -13.29 -40.37
N GLU A 697 -0.49 -14.47 -39.76
CA GLU A 697 -1.63 -15.27 -39.27
C GLU A 697 -2.38 -14.55 -38.14
N GLY A 698 -1.65 -14.00 -37.17
CA GLY A 698 -2.24 -13.20 -36.08
C GLY A 698 -2.83 -11.88 -36.58
N THR A 699 -2.13 -11.19 -37.48
CA THR A 699 -2.59 -9.94 -38.11
C THR A 699 -3.90 -10.16 -38.90
N LYS A 700 -3.99 -11.28 -39.64
CA LYS A 700 -5.20 -11.73 -40.35
C LYS A 700 -6.34 -12.02 -39.38
N ALA A 701 -6.11 -12.82 -38.34
CA ALA A 701 -7.15 -13.18 -37.38
C ALA A 701 -7.77 -11.95 -36.66
N VAL A 702 -6.96 -10.95 -36.28
CA VAL A 702 -7.46 -9.68 -35.73
C VAL A 702 -8.21 -8.88 -36.80
N GLY A 703 -7.72 -8.86 -38.05
CA GLY A 703 -8.41 -8.23 -39.18
C GLY A 703 -9.76 -8.86 -39.52
N GLU A 704 -9.91 -10.18 -39.37
CA GLU A 704 -11.18 -10.91 -39.57
C GLU A 704 -12.25 -10.59 -38.50
N ILE A 705 -11.85 -10.09 -37.33
CA ILE A 705 -12.80 -9.56 -36.33
C ILE A 705 -13.31 -8.19 -36.79
N LEU A 706 -12.41 -7.30 -37.19
CA LEU A 706 -12.76 -5.97 -37.70
C LEU A 706 -13.61 -6.07 -38.98
N LYS A 707 -13.31 -7.05 -39.86
CA LYS A 707 -14.14 -7.39 -41.03
C LYS A 707 -15.59 -7.67 -40.63
N HIS A 708 -15.78 -8.52 -39.62
CA HIS A 708 -17.10 -8.91 -39.13
C HIS A 708 -17.87 -7.74 -38.53
N ILE A 709 -17.20 -6.86 -37.78
CA ILE A 709 -17.79 -5.64 -37.21
C ILE A 709 -18.31 -4.72 -38.33
N ILE A 710 -17.50 -4.49 -39.37
CA ILE A 710 -17.87 -3.65 -40.52
C ILE A 710 -19.01 -4.27 -41.34
N ASP A 711 -18.93 -5.56 -41.66
CA ASP A 711 -19.91 -6.22 -42.53
C ASP A 711 -21.31 -6.35 -41.91
N ASN A 712 -21.42 -6.37 -40.57
CA ASN A 712 -22.70 -6.37 -39.85
C ASN A 712 -23.20 -4.96 -39.44
N GLY A 713 -22.44 -3.89 -39.75
CA GLY A 713 -22.82 -2.53 -39.36
C GLY A 713 -22.74 -2.26 -37.86
N PHE A 714 -21.74 -2.83 -37.17
CA PHE A 714 -21.46 -2.60 -35.75
C PHE A 714 -20.39 -1.49 -35.54
N MET A 715 -20.45 -0.41 -36.34
CA MET A 715 -19.53 0.73 -36.33
C MET A 715 -20.23 2.01 -36.83
#